data_AF-A0AAE1X1G4-F1
#
_entry.id   AF-A0AAE1X1G4-F1
#
_cell.length_a   1.000
_cell.length_b   1.000
_cell.length_c   1.000
_cell.angle_alpha   90.00
_cell.angle_beta   90.00
_cell.angle_gamma   90.00
#
_symmetry.space_group_name_H-M   'P 1'
#
loop_
_entity.id
_entity.type
_entity.pdbx_description
1 polymer ?
#
loop_
_entity_poly.entity_id
_entity_poly.type
_entity_poly.pdbx_seq_one_letter_code
_entity_poly.pdbx_strand_id
1 'polypeptide(L)'
;MQTSATATSFLQLLWSRKESTIDDDLLRWIFKERARHDEALAASGKQSEVEHEILPIPKTEKVYEREHEKELLLSELLDKKMEQIQLSVIPIVGISGIGKTTLAQLVYEEEVVKKHFEVRAWVKVGGREIRLQHIAQEILKSATGISCPVDDLDDLDEMVRDTLKSQTCLFVFDAIHSMSEGSWLHMNQKWFDFVGLGSKVLITSRRHVAGKIMGRQPIELRGLSEHAGWSLCRDLAFDSSGVKNPLASPMAENIAALCQGIPLLLKLVGSLMRNERELRDMLCSTNLSDGKLMPFRPSIVVLLIIWALPQHLRQCFAYCAIFPHGYAFNREKIIKMWIADGLVKPSLGNNNTEDIGAAYFHQLLCRSFFMDVTCNEFGGIVEFQIPGLIHDIAMDVARVICKTKLGVVGTIDEDAGQLSLLLPAAGEYDTKHLGTLILAPTIYLGGILDSSLLEFENLKSLDLSCSGIRNLSDDIFALKQLKYLNLSYTLIEKLPDSITNLSRLQTLDLSWCHRLKVLPKGMRNLMCLQHLDILLCESLPALPSGIGLLTSLHSMPLFVLGKDDDCARLGELKWLDQLRGRLEIRNLENAREITEAKDAKLDRKNLYHLGLSWSRNSEKCFKILEYLRPNEQLKVLELTGYMGTKFPTWMPSISNLTKISINDCGCEELPSLGQLQFLVELQLKGMMNIKSIGPNFYGYDSDHVFPSLEQLGLYDMPRLWEWSLHMVSGRGSVFRSLQTLTIEGCPRLEELPSLPSLPNLIIWNSNSEIHYPSTGFPSLASLLVKEMEFSWFQLTFTSRLSSLKKLILFDLKDFEFFHNTWEFRALEHLECEKLKYIKSRQIPIALELVIEDCPRLLYLEFDQRRSLHGLRKLIINRCPAFHISRMLVEVELEYLFISECPGLERELEMNPSLISHVPCVILGNQKLVQATTNRKVPPRILTRLGSVFAYR
;
A
#
# COMPACT_ATOMS: atom_id res chain seq x y z
N MET A 1 -4.99 -40.56 -33.13
CA MET A 1 -6.41 -40.92 -33.38
C MET A 1 -7.15 -41.35 -32.11
N GLN A 2 -6.55 -42.10 -31.16
CA GLN A 2 -7.23 -42.43 -29.89
C GLN A 2 -7.42 -41.22 -28.93
N THR A 3 -6.60 -40.18 -29.02
CA THR A 3 -6.73 -38.94 -28.21
C THR A 3 -7.90 -38.04 -28.60
N SER A 4 -8.41 -38.12 -29.83
CA SER A 4 -9.56 -37.30 -30.26
C SER A 4 -10.91 -37.87 -29.80
N ALA A 5 -11.00 -39.17 -29.52
CA ALA A 5 -12.23 -39.82 -29.07
C ALA A 5 -12.59 -39.47 -27.61
N THR A 6 -11.59 -39.31 -26.74
CA THR A 6 -11.79 -38.90 -25.34
C THR A 6 -12.14 -37.42 -25.21
N ALA A 7 -11.53 -36.54 -26.01
CA ALA A 7 -11.88 -35.11 -26.04
C ALA A 7 -13.29 -34.87 -26.58
N THR A 8 -13.71 -35.60 -27.62
CA THR A 8 -15.06 -35.46 -28.20
C THR A 8 -16.15 -35.95 -27.25
N SER A 9 -15.92 -37.05 -26.53
CA SER A 9 -16.84 -37.54 -25.49
C SER A 9 -16.88 -36.62 -24.25
N PHE A 10 -15.74 -36.03 -23.88
CA PHE A 10 -15.60 -35.05 -22.80
C PHE A 10 -16.46 -33.80 -23.02
N LEU A 11 -16.39 -33.27 -24.23
CA LEU A 11 -17.15 -32.10 -24.65
C LEU A 11 -18.66 -32.37 -24.72
N GLN A 12 -19.07 -33.51 -25.28
CA GLN A 12 -20.48 -33.92 -25.29
C GLN A 12 -21.06 -34.09 -23.87
N LEU A 13 -20.26 -34.59 -22.93
CA LEU A 13 -20.67 -34.74 -21.53
C LEU A 13 -20.81 -33.39 -20.82
N LEU A 14 -19.81 -32.51 -20.92
CA LEU A 14 -19.81 -31.15 -20.37
C LEU A 14 -21.02 -30.33 -20.84
N TRP A 15 -21.42 -30.51 -22.10
CA TRP A 15 -22.46 -29.71 -22.74
C TRP A 15 -23.86 -30.33 -22.71
N SER A 16 -24.00 -31.62 -22.38
CA SER A 16 -25.31 -32.27 -22.20
C SER A 16 -25.99 -31.95 -20.86
N ARG A 17 -25.23 -31.49 -19.85
CA ARG A 17 -25.77 -31.17 -18.52
C ARG A 17 -26.18 -29.70 -18.41
N LYS A 18 -27.48 -29.46 -18.19
CA LYS A 18 -28.09 -28.11 -18.06
C LYS A 18 -27.80 -27.38 -16.75
N GLU A 19 -27.05 -27.96 -15.82
CA GLU A 19 -26.91 -27.42 -14.45
C GLU A 19 -25.95 -26.23 -14.36
N SER A 20 -26.26 -25.27 -13.50
CA SER A 20 -25.45 -24.05 -13.27
C SER A 20 -24.16 -24.30 -12.49
N THR A 21 -24.01 -25.48 -11.90
CA THR A 21 -22.90 -25.90 -11.03
C THR A 21 -22.13 -27.02 -11.69
N ILE A 22 -20.81 -27.00 -11.58
CA ILE A 22 -19.97 -28.11 -12.05
C ILE A 22 -20.06 -29.22 -11.01
N ASP A 23 -20.77 -30.29 -11.32
CA ASP A 23 -20.95 -31.43 -10.41
C ASP A 23 -19.63 -32.21 -10.19
N ASP A 24 -19.51 -32.81 -9.02
CA ASP A 24 -18.40 -33.61 -8.52
C ASP A 24 -18.06 -34.77 -9.47
N ASP A 25 -19.06 -35.44 -10.02
CA ASP A 25 -18.87 -36.58 -10.94
C ASP A 25 -18.23 -36.15 -12.26
N LEU A 26 -18.64 -34.98 -12.76
CA LEU A 26 -18.08 -34.39 -13.96
C LEU A 26 -16.60 -34.05 -13.72
N LEU A 27 -16.28 -33.33 -12.64
CA LEU A 27 -14.90 -33.01 -12.29
C LEU A 27 -14.03 -34.27 -12.09
N ARG A 28 -14.53 -35.28 -11.38
CA ARG A 28 -13.81 -36.55 -11.15
C ARG A 28 -13.47 -37.25 -12.45
N TRP A 29 -14.43 -37.28 -13.37
CA TRP A 29 -14.23 -37.87 -14.67
C TRP A 29 -13.21 -37.06 -15.51
N ILE A 30 -13.32 -35.73 -15.52
CA ILE A 30 -12.36 -34.82 -16.19
C ILE A 30 -10.92 -35.07 -15.75
N PHE A 31 -10.68 -35.17 -14.44
CA PHE A 31 -9.32 -35.41 -13.91
C PHE A 31 -8.82 -36.82 -14.19
N LYS A 32 -9.70 -37.83 -14.15
CA LYS A 32 -9.34 -39.21 -14.52
C LYS A 32 -8.92 -39.32 -15.99
N GLU A 33 -9.59 -38.60 -16.89
CA GLU A 33 -9.22 -38.56 -18.31
C GLU A 33 -7.91 -37.79 -18.54
N ARG A 34 -7.65 -36.68 -17.82
CA ARG A 34 -6.37 -35.98 -17.92
C ARG A 34 -5.20 -36.83 -17.43
N ALA A 35 -5.36 -37.55 -16.32
CA ALA A 35 -4.31 -38.45 -15.81
C ALA A 35 -3.90 -39.48 -16.88
N ARG A 36 -4.89 -40.09 -17.57
CA ARG A 36 -4.62 -40.98 -18.70
C ARG A 36 -3.94 -40.29 -19.88
N HIS A 37 -4.28 -39.02 -20.15
CA HIS A 37 -3.64 -38.23 -21.19
C HIS A 37 -2.17 -37.92 -20.87
N ASP A 38 -1.88 -37.50 -19.63
CA ASP A 38 -0.52 -37.21 -19.17
C ASP A 38 0.32 -38.50 -19.09
N GLU A 39 -0.25 -39.65 -18.70
CA GLU A 39 0.39 -40.97 -18.77
C GLU A 39 0.72 -41.38 -20.22
N ALA A 40 -0.21 -41.14 -21.16
CA ALA A 40 0.03 -41.40 -22.57
C ALA A 40 1.10 -40.47 -23.18
N LEU A 41 1.16 -39.21 -22.76
CA LEU A 41 2.22 -38.26 -23.12
C LEU A 41 3.57 -38.68 -22.54
N ALA A 42 3.61 -39.10 -21.27
CA ALA A 42 4.83 -39.60 -20.63
C ALA A 42 5.35 -40.88 -21.30
N ALA A 43 4.45 -41.79 -21.69
CA ALA A 43 4.79 -43.00 -22.45
C ALA A 43 5.33 -42.71 -23.87
N SER A 44 5.07 -41.51 -24.42
CA SER A 44 5.59 -41.08 -25.73
C SER A 44 7.05 -40.59 -25.70
N GLY A 45 7.72 -40.63 -24.55
CA GLY A 45 9.14 -40.28 -24.41
C GLY A 45 9.45 -38.78 -24.41
N LYS A 46 8.45 -37.90 -24.54
CA LYS A 46 8.60 -36.45 -24.37
C LYS A 46 8.48 -36.09 -22.88
N GLN A 47 9.55 -36.32 -22.11
CA GLN A 47 9.64 -35.68 -20.78
C GLN A 47 9.58 -34.16 -20.98
N SER A 48 8.66 -33.48 -20.29
CA SER A 48 8.65 -32.03 -20.26
C SER A 48 9.91 -31.59 -19.51
N GLU A 49 10.88 -31.01 -20.20
CA GLU A 49 11.75 -30.04 -19.55
C GLU A 49 10.81 -29.00 -18.92
N VAL A 50 10.98 -28.76 -17.62
CA VAL A 50 10.27 -27.67 -16.94
C VAL A 50 10.85 -26.41 -17.56
N GLU A 51 10.21 -25.89 -18.60
CA GLU A 51 10.56 -24.61 -19.20
C GLU A 51 10.39 -23.55 -18.09
N HIS A 52 11.50 -23.18 -17.48
CA HIS A 52 11.62 -22.04 -16.59
C HIS A 52 11.63 -20.73 -17.39
N GLU A 53 10.89 -20.68 -18.50
CA GLU A 53 10.85 -19.51 -19.38
C GLU A 53 10.07 -18.40 -18.66
N ILE A 54 10.79 -17.35 -18.27
CA ILE A 54 10.21 -16.19 -17.60
C ILE A 54 9.55 -15.33 -18.68
N LEU A 55 8.28 -15.61 -18.95
CA LEU A 55 7.47 -14.75 -19.82
C LEU A 55 7.34 -13.35 -19.19
N PRO A 56 7.41 -12.26 -19.96
CA PRO A 56 7.20 -10.91 -19.44
C PRO A 56 5.77 -10.75 -18.93
N ILE A 57 5.58 -10.00 -17.84
CA ILE A 57 4.25 -9.72 -17.28
C ILE A 57 3.47 -8.88 -18.30
N PRO A 58 2.28 -9.30 -18.73
CA PRO A 58 1.48 -8.53 -19.67
C PRO A 58 1.08 -7.18 -19.06
N LYS A 59 1.47 -6.08 -19.70
CA LYS A 59 0.98 -4.74 -19.36
C LYS A 59 0.00 -4.28 -20.44
N THR A 60 -1.28 -4.27 -20.13
CA THR A 60 -2.29 -3.59 -20.96
C THR A 60 -3.03 -2.57 -20.10
N GLU A 61 -2.52 -1.34 -20.09
CA GLU A 61 -3.23 -0.18 -19.53
C GLU A 61 -4.36 0.30 -20.46
N LYS A 62 -4.37 -0.19 -21.71
CA LYS A 62 -5.38 0.15 -22.71
C LYS A 62 -6.73 -0.48 -22.37
N VAL A 63 -7.74 0.37 -22.19
CA VAL A 63 -9.14 -0.02 -22.07
C VAL A 63 -9.80 0.04 -23.45
N TYR A 64 -10.58 -0.99 -23.79
CA TYR A 64 -11.27 -1.10 -25.09
C TYR A 64 -12.78 -0.91 -24.90
N GLU A 65 -13.41 -0.18 -25.82
CA GLU A 65 -14.88 -0.05 -25.95
C GLU A 65 -15.63 0.18 -24.61
N ARG A 66 -15.21 1.19 -23.86
CA ARG A 66 -15.90 1.66 -22.64
C ARG A 66 -16.25 3.14 -22.64
N GLU A 67 -16.00 3.86 -23.74
CA GLU A 67 -16.19 5.32 -23.77
C GLU A 67 -17.67 5.70 -23.67
N HIS A 68 -18.57 4.94 -24.30
CA HIS A 68 -20.01 5.21 -24.23
C HIS A 68 -20.57 5.04 -22.81
N GLU A 69 -20.27 3.93 -22.14
CA GLU A 69 -20.71 3.71 -20.76
C GLU A 69 -20.04 4.68 -19.78
N LYS A 70 -18.80 5.08 -20.06
CA LYS A 70 -18.08 6.11 -19.29
C LYS A 70 -18.76 7.48 -19.43
N GLU A 71 -19.10 7.90 -20.64
CA GLU A 71 -19.84 9.15 -20.90
C GLU A 71 -21.21 9.13 -20.23
N LEU A 72 -21.92 8.00 -20.30
CA LEU A 72 -23.21 7.82 -19.64
C LEU A 72 -23.08 7.95 -18.11
N LEU A 73 -22.10 7.26 -17.51
CA LEU A 73 -21.85 7.34 -16.07
C LEU A 73 -21.42 8.75 -15.62
N LEU A 74 -20.59 9.43 -16.41
CA LEU A 74 -20.21 10.83 -16.17
C LEU A 74 -21.44 11.75 -16.21
N SER A 75 -22.34 11.54 -17.18
CA SER A 75 -23.57 12.32 -17.29
C SER A 75 -24.50 12.15 -16.08
N GLU A 76 -24.56 10.95 -15.50
CA GLU A 76 -25.37 10.68 -14.30
C GLU A 76 -24.74 11.19 -13.00
N LEU A 77 -23.41 11.09 -12.89
CA LEU A 77 -22.66 11.61 -11.74
C LEU A 77 -22.73 13.13 -11.68
N LEU A 78 -22.65 13.80 -12.83
CA LEU A 78 -22.62 15.26 -12.95
C LEU A 78 -24.00 15.87 -13.29
N ASP A 79 -25.09 15.09 -13.16
CA ASP A 79 -26.44 15.57 -13.45
C ASP A 79 -26.88 16.65 -12.46
N LYS A 80 -26.97 17.89 -12.97
CA LYS A 80 -27.41 19.07 -12.23
C LYS A 80 -28.80 18.93 -11.61
N LYS A 81 -29.69 18.11 -12.19
CA LYS A 81 -31.04 17.87 -11.64
C LYS A 81 -30.98 17.11 -10.31
N MET A 82 -29.95 16.30 -10.12
CA MET A 82 -29.77 15.46 -8.95
C MET A 82 -29.00 16.18 -7.82
N GLU A 83 -28.55 17.41 -8.04
CA GLU A 83 -27.92 18.25 -6.99
C GLU A 83 -28.92 18.67 -5.90
N GLN A 84 -30.23 18.47 -6.10
CA GLN A 84 -31.25 18.74 -5.08
C GLN A 84 -31.52 17.54 -4.16
N ILE A 85 -31.03 16.35 -4.51
CA ILE A 85 -31.16 15.13 -3.70
C ILE A 85 -29.92 15.01 -2.82
N GLN A 86 -30.10 14.63 -1.56
CA GLN A 86 -28.99 14.49 -0.62
C GLN A 86 -28.00 13.39 -1.05
N LEU A 87 -28.51 12.18 -1.26
CA LEU A 87 -27.73 11.03 -1.72
C LEU A 87 -28.46 10.35 -2.87
N SER A 88 -27.74 10.07 -3.96
CA SER A 88 -28.30 9.30 -5.08
C SER A 88 -27.39 8.11 -5.42
N VAL A 89 -27.98 6.93 -5.54
CA VAL A 89 -27.25 5.69 -5.83
C VAL A 89 -27.27 5.42 -7.34
N ILE A 90 -26.15 4.96 -7.88
CA ILE A 90 -25.96 4.54 -9.27
C ILE A 90 -25.42 3.10 -9.26
N PRO A 91 -26.25 2.11 -9.62
CA PRO A 91 -25.81 0.73 -9.67
C PRO A 91 -25.20 0.38 -11.03
N ILE A 92 -23.96 -0.14 -11.02
CA ILE A 92 -23.33 -0.79 -12.17
C ILE A 92 -23.48 -2.31 -12.00
N VAL A 93 -24.21 -2.93 -12.91
CA VAL A 93 -24.51 -4.37 -12.87
C VAL A 93 -23.93 -5.08 -14.08
N GLY A 94 -23.46 -6.31 -13.86
CA GLY A 94 -22.96 -7.15 -14.92
C GLY A 94 -22.28 -8.39 -14.36
N ILE A 95 -22.02 -9.37 -15.23
CA ILE A 95 -21.37 -10.63 -14.84
C ILE A 95 -19.96 -10.41 -14.29
N SER A 96 -19.44 -11.40 -13.56
CA SER A 96 -18.08 -11.33 -12.99
C SER A 96 -17.02 -11.19 -14.09
N GLY A 97 -16.01 -10.36 -13.89
CA GLY A 97 -14.93 -10.14 -14.87
C GLY A 97 -15.29 -9.27 -16.10
N ILE A 98 -16.50 -8.70 -16.17
CA ILE A 98 -16.95 -7.87 -17.31
C ILE A 98 -16.30 -6.47 -17.39
N GLY A 99 -15.62 -6.04 -16.33
CA GLY A 99 -14.96 -4.72 -16.25
C GLY A 99 -15.73 -3.64 -15.47
N LYS A 100 -16.61 -4.00 -14.53
CA LYS A 100 -17.35 -3.03 -13.67
C LYS A 100 -16.41 -2.14 -12.87
N THR A 101 -15.50 -2.75 -12.11
CA THR A 101 -14.46 -2.08 -11.32
C THR A 101 -13.60 -1.19 -12.19
N THR A 102 -13.21 -1.67 -13.39
CA THR A 102 -12.45 -0.89 -14.37
C THR A 102 -13.22 0.35 -14.84
N LEU A 103 -14.51 0.23 -15.17
CA LEU A 103 -15.34 1.38 -15.55
C LEU A 103 -15.48 2.39 -14.40
N ALA A 104 -15.76 1.90 -13.19
CA ALA A 104 -15.84 2.73 -12.00
C ALA A 104 -14.53 3.47 -11.75
N GLN A 105 -13.39 2.81 -11.91
CA GLN A 105 -12.07 3.40 -11.71
C GLN A 105 -11.73 4.44 -12.76
N LEU A 106 -12.05 4.19 -14.04
CA LEU A 106 -11.87 5.18 -15.12
C LEU A 106 -12.59 6.48 -14.79
N VAL A 107 -13.85 6.40 -14.38
CA VAL A 107 -14.66 7.58 -14.05
C VAL A 107 -14.23 8.21 -12.73
N TYR A 108 -13.87 7.39 -11.73
CA TYR A 108 -13.36 7.88 -10.45
C TYR A 108 -12.08 8.71 -10.62
N GLU A 109 -11.21 8.33 -11.56
CA GLU A 109 -9.94 9.01 -11.84
C GLU A 109 -10.07 10.21 -12.79
N GLU A 110 -11.23 10.45 -13.39
CA GLU A 110 -11.47 11.60 -14.28
C GLU A 110 -11.32 12.93 -13.55
N GLU A 111 -10.65 13.88 -14.19
CA GLU A 111 -10.38 15.21 -13.63
C GLU A 111 -11.66 15.99 -13.30
N VAL A 112 -12.72 15.80 -14.10
CA VAL A 112 -14.02 16.43 -13.85
C VAL A 112 -14.70 15.89 -12.60
N VAL A 113 -14.54 14.59 -12.31
CA VAL A 113 -15.10 13.93 -11.11
C VAL A 113 -14.29 14.32 -9.87
N LYS A 114 -12.95 14.31 -9.97
CA LYS A 114 -12.03 14.81 -8.92
C LYS A 114 -12.30 16.26 -8.50
N LYS A 115 -12.79 17.08 -9.44
CA LYS A 115 -13.14 18.48 -9.20
C LYS A 115 -14.55 18.68 -8.64
N HIS A 116 -15.48 17.80 -8.97
CA HIS A 116 -16.88 17.91 -8.57
C HIS A 116 -17.15 17.38 -7.15
N PHE A 117 -16.53 16.26 -6.78
CA PHE A 117 -16.67 15.66 -5.45
C PHE A 117 -15.45 15.97 -4.59
N GLU A 118 -15.69 16.09 -3.30
CA GLU A 118 -14.73 16.70 -2.38
C GLU A 118 -14.14 15.67 -1.44
N VAL A 119 -15.02 14.80 -0.95
CA VAL A 119 -14.64 13.53 -0.40
C VAL A 119 -14.92 12.48 -1.46
N ARG A 120 -13.90 11.70 -1.81
CA ARG A 120 -14.05 10.52 -2.64
C ARG A 120 -13.52 9.34 -1.85
N ALA A 121 -14.36 8.31 -1.69
CA ALA A 121 -14.01 7.14 -0.92
C ALA A 121 -14.23 5.87 -1.75
N TRP A 122 -13.19 5.05 -1.87
CA TRP A 122 -13.26 3.77 -2.57
C TRP A 122 -13.29 2.64 -1.54
N VAL A 123 -14.46 2.04 -1.35
CA VAL A 123 -14.68 1.00 -0.34
C VAL A 123 -14.72 -0.36 -1.02
N LYS A 124 -13.71 -1.19 -0.74
CA LYS A 124 -13.70 -2.59 -1.17
C LYS A 124 -14.45 -3.44 -0.14
N VAL A 125 -15.64 -3.93 -0.48
CA VAL A 125 -16.44 -4.78 0.42
C VAL A 125 -16.03 -6.24 0.19
N GLY A 126 -14.97 -6.68 0.87
CA GLY A 126 -14.51 -8.08 0.83
C GLY A 126 -15.32 -8.99 1.76
N GLY A 127 -15.66 -10.20 1.30
CA GLY A 127 -16.26 -11.26 2.14
C GLY A 127 -17.78 -11.45 1.99
N ARG A 128 -18.32 -12.41 2.77
CA ARG A 128 -19.75 -12.79 2.76
C ARG A 128 -20.62 -11.86 3.64
N GLU A 129 -20.03 -11.13 4.58
CA GLU A 129 -20.73 -10.26 5.53
C GLU A 129 -20.18 -8.83 5.51
N ILE A 130 -21.08 -7.85 5.52
CA ILE A 130 -20.77 -6.42 5.55
C ILE A 130 -20.44 -6.03 7.00
N ARG A 131 -19.14 -5.91 7.33
CA ARG A 131 -18.70 -5.35 8.61
C ARG A 131 -18.62 -3.83 8.52
N LEU A 132 -19.46 -3.14 9.31
CA LEU A 132 -19.49 -1.67 9.32
C LEU A 132 -18.16 -1.06 9.77
N GLN A 133 -17.44 -1.69 10.70
CA GLN A 133 -16.10 -1.24 11.14
C GLN A 133 -15.13 -1.09 9.97
N HIS A 134 -15.03 -2.13 9.15
CA HIS A 134 -14.14 -2.16 7.99
C HIS A 134 -14.54 -1.11 6.94
N ILE A 135 -15.84 -0.90 6.75
CA ILE A 135 -16.33 0.15 5.83
C ILE A 135 -15.97 1.53 6.36
N ALA A 136 -16.16 1.80 7.65
CA ALA A 136 -15.77 3.06 8.27
C ALA A 136 -14.27 3.33 8.11
N GLN A 137 -13.43 2.33 8.42
CA GLN A 137 -11.97 2.42 8.26
C GLN A 137 -11.55 2.66 6.81
N GLU A 138 -12.15 1.98 5.83
CA GLU A 138 -11.83 2.17 4.41
C GLU A 138 -12.34 3.52 3.85
N ILE A 139 -13.49 4.01 4.34
CA ILE A 139 -13.97 5.36 4.02
C ILE A 139 -12.97 6.39 4.55
N LEU A 140 -12.58 6.30 5.83
CA LEU A 140 -11.64 7.22 6.46
C LEU A 140 -10.28 7.19 5.77
N LYS A 141 -9.74 6.00 5.52
CA LYS A 141 -8.48 5.80 4.82
C LYS A 141 -8.51 6.38 3.40
N SER A 142 -9.60 6.16 2.66
CA SER A 142 -9.73 6.72 1.30
C SER A 142 -9.93 8.24 1.30
N ALA A 143 -10.66 8.77 2.28
CA ALA A 143 -10.97 10.19 2.39
C ALA A 143 -9.77 11.02 2.90
N THR A 144 -9.01 10.47 3.85
CA THR A 144 -7.91 11.18 4.55
C THR A 144 -6.52 10.78 4.09
N GLY A 145 -6.37 9.61 3.45
CA GLY A 145 -5.08 9.05 3.06
C GLY A 145 -4.29 8.40 4.21
N ILE A 146 -4.84 8.36 5.43
CA ILE A 146 -4.17 7.85 6.63
C ILE A 146 -4.84 6.56 7.09
N SER A 147 -4.04 5.52 7.36
CA SER A 147 -4.53 4.29 7.94
C SER A 147 -4.90 4.54 9.40
N CYS A 148 -6.16 4.31 9.77
CA CYS A 148 -6.63 4.56 11.13
C CYS A 148 -6.39 3.33 12.02
N PRO A 149 -5.63 3.44 13.12
CA PRO A 149 -5.36 2.33 14.04
C PRO A 149 -6.44 2.17 15.14
N VAL A 150 -7.56 2.90 15.03
CA VAL A 150 -8.65 2.89 16.02
C VAL A 150 -9.59 1.71 15.72
N ASP A 151 -9.77 0.85 16.72
CA ASP A 151 -10.64 -0.34 16.64
C ASP A 151 -12.03 -0.12 17.28
N ASP A 152 -12.21 0.98 18.04
CA ASP A 152 -13.49 1.32 18.66
C ASP A 152 -14.50 1.83 17.64
N LEU A 153 -15.70 1.26 17.66
CA LEU A 153 -16.75 1.50 16.68
C LEU A 153 -17.42 2.86 16.80
N ASP A 154 -17.58 3.34 18.03
CA ASP A 154 -18.29 4.59 18.29
C ASP A 154 -17.38 5.77 17.93
N ASP A 155 -16.08 5.66 18.24
CA ASP A 155 -15.05 6.61 17.80
C ASP A 155 -14.93 6.65 16.27
N LEU A 156 -14.90 5.48 15.60
CA LEU A 156 -14.88 5.39 14.13
C LEU A 156 -16.13 6.03 13.50
N ASP A 157 -17.31 5.81 14.08
CA ASP A 157 -18.55 6.39 13.60
C ASP A 157 -18.57 7.93 13.71
N GLU A 158 -18.07 8.48 14.81
CA GLU A 158 -17.98 9.93 15.01
C GLU A 158 -17.01 10.55 13.99
N MET A 159 -15.84 9.96 13.81
CA MET A 159 -14.87 10.45 12.82
C MET A 159 -15.37 10.34 11.38
N VAL A 160 -16.07 9.27 11.01
CA VAL A 160 -16.71 9.15 9.69
C VAL A 160 -17.75 10.24 9.51
N ARG A 161 -18.62 10.48 10.51
CA ARG A 161 -19.62 11.54 10.43
C ARG A 161 -18.97 12.90 10.26
N ASP A 162 -17.96 13.23 11.05
CA ASP A 162 -17.26 14.51 10.97
C ASP A 162 -16.56 14.71 9.62
N THR A 163 -15.96 13.66 9.07
CA THR A 163 -15.34 13.69 7.74
C THR A 163 -16.36 13.92 6.63
N LEU A 164 -17.56 13.34 6.74
CA LEU A 164 -18.58 13.36 5.68
C LEU A 164 -19.58 14.52 5.80
N LYS A 165 -19.67 15.16 6.97
CA LYS A 165 -20.71 16.14 7.30
C LYS A 165 -20.71 17.32 6.33
N SER A 166 -21.84 17.53 5.65
CA SER A 166 -22.07 18.60 4.67
C SER A 166 -21.12 18.60 3.45
N GLN A 167 -20.36 17.52 3.23
CA GLN A 167 -19.46 17.34 2.07
C GLN A 167 -20.20 16.77 0.86
N THR A 168 -19.87 17.19 -0.37
CA THR A 168 -20.35 16.49 -1.58
C THR A 168 -19.48 15.27 -1.84
N CYS A 169 -20.00 14.11 -1.48
CA CYS A 169 -19.24 12.87 -1.45
C CYS A 169 -19.50 11.99 -2.67
N LEU A 170 -18.47 11.31 -3.16
CA LEU A 170 -18.59 10.16 -4.05
C LEU A 170 -18.07 8.91 -3.33
N PHE A 171 -18.97 7.96 -3.07
CA PHE A 171 -18.61 6.65 -2.54
C PHE A 171 -18.62 5.63 -3.66
N VAL A 172 -17.56 4.84 -3.80
CA VAL A 172 -17.54 3.67 -4.68
C VAL A 172 -17.52 2.42 -3.81
N PHE A 173 -18.63 1.69 -3.78
CA PHE A 173 -18.69 0.37 -3.15
C PHE A 173 -18.46 -0.70 -4.20
N ASP A 174 -17.25 -1.25 -4.19
CA ASP A 174 -16.83 -2.25 -5.16
C ASP A 174 -17.13 -3.67 -4.68
N ALA A 175 -17.71 -4.46 -5.60
CA ALA A 175 -18.00 -5.89 -5.48
C ALA A 175 -19.04 -6.29 -4.41
N ILE A 176 -20.11 -5.52 -4.23
CA ILE A 176 -21.21 -5.90 -3.32
C ILE A 176 -21.90 -7.20 -3.80
N HIS A 177 -21.78 -8.26 -2.99
CA HIS A 177 -22.37 -9.59 -3.22
C HIS A 177 -23.84 -9.68 -2.78
N SER A 178 -24.15 -9.17 -1.59
CA SER A 178 -25.50 -9.07 -1.02
C SER A 178 -25.52 -7.97 0.04
N MET A 179 -26.55 -7.14 0.01
CA MET A 179 -26.81 -6.13 1.04
C MET A 179 -28.29 -6.23 1.38
N SER A 180 -28.62 -6.32 2.67
CA SER A 180 -30.02 -6.28 3.09
C SER A 180 -30.52 -4.83 3.08
N GLU A 181 -31.82 -4.63 2.86
CA GLU A 181 -32.44 -3.30 2.92
C GLU A 181 -32.26 -2.66 4.30
N GLY A 182 -32.34 -3.46 5.37
CA GLY A 182 -32.06 -3.00 6.74
C GLY A 182 -30.61 -2.57 6.95
N SER A 183 -29.62 -3.32 6.43
CA SER A 183 -28.20 -2.96 6.54
C SER A 183 -27.88 -1.65 5.80
N TRP A 184 -28.47 -1.45 4.62
CA TRP A 184 -28.35 -0.19 3.89
C TRP A 184 -29.01 0.96 4.63
N LEU A 185 -30.24 0.78 5.13
CA LEU A 185 -30.96 1.81 5.88
C LEU A 185 -30.18 2.22 7.13
N HIS A 186 -29.62 1.25 7.84
CA HIS A 186 -28.79 1.49 9.02
C HIS A 186 -27.52 2.26 8.67
N MET A 187 -26.85 1.91 7.57
CA MET A 187 -25.66 2.62 7.08
C MET A 187 -26.01 4.04 6.62
N ASN A 188 -27.16 4.22 5.97
CA ASN A 188 -27.66 5.51 5.54
C ASN A 188 -27.95 6.42 6.74
N GLN A 189 -28.66 5.91 7.75
CA GLN A 189 -28.92 6.61 9.02
C GLN A 189 -27.65 6.93 9.81
N LYS A 190 -26.64 6.05 9.76
CA LYS A 190 -25.37 6.27 10.45
C LYS A 190 -24.49 7.30 9.74
N TRP A 191 -24.24 7.18 8.43
CA TRP A 191 -23.18 7.97 7.80
C TRP A 191 -23.66 8.90 6.69
N PHE A 192 -24.72 8.53 5.97
CA PHE A 192 -25.09 9.26 4.75
C PHE A 192 -26.19 10.31 4.95
N ASP A 193 -26.97 10.26 6.04
CA ASP A 193 -27.96 11.30 6.36
C ASP A 193 -27.31 12.67 6.69
N PHE A 194 -25.98 12.72 6.84
CA PHE A 194 -25.22 13.92 7.15
C PHE A 194 -24.44 14.50 5.97
N VAL A 195 -24.41 13.81 4.82
CA VAL A 195 -23.65 14.26 3.64
C VAL A 195 -24.31 15.46 2.96
N GLY A 196 -23.51 16.23 2.22
CA GLY A 196 -23.97 17.38 1.43
C GLY A 196 -24.83 16.98 0.22
N LEU A 197 -25.67 17.91 -0.23
CA LEU A 197 -26.57 17.74 -1.37
C LEU A 197 -25.80 17.46 -2.67
N GLY A 198 -26.25 16.47 -3.44
CA GLY A 198 -25.62 16.04 -4.68
C GLY A 198 -24.63 14.88 -4.51
N SER A 199 -24.49 14.35 -3.29
CA SER A 199 -23.61 13.20 -3.04
C SER A 199 -24.09 11.95 -3.78
N LYS A 200 -23.13 11.13 -4.21
CA LYS A 200 -23.37 9.95 -5.05
C LYS A 200 -22.78 8.69 -4.43
N VAL A 201 -23.49 7.58 -4.62
CA VAL A 201 -22.96 6.25 -4.32
C VAL A 201 -22.93 5.42 -5.60
N LEU A 202 -21.75 5.04 -6.03
CA LEU A 202 -21.53 4.10 -7.11
C LEU A 202 -21.42 2.69 -6.53
N ILE A 203 -22.26 1.77 -6.97
CA ILE A 203 -22.24 0.37 -6.49
C ILE A 203 -21.92 -0.55 -7.66
N THR A 204 -20.86 -1.36 -7.55
CA THR A 204 -20.63 -2.46 -8.51
C THR A 204 -21.17 -3.77 -7.94
N SER A 205 -22.01 -4.48 -8.71
CA SER A 205 -22.59 -5.76 -8.26
C SER A 205 -22.75 -6.80 -9.38
N ARG A 206 -22.79 -8.08 -8.99
CA ARG A 206 -23.03 -9.22 -9.90
C ARG A 206 -24.51 -9.50 -10.15
N ARG A 207 -25.42 -8.97 -9.32
CA ARG A 207 -26.87 -9.24 -9.39
C ARG A 207 -27.65 -7.93 -9.43
N HIS A 208 -28.90 -7.97 -9.91
CA HIS A 208 -29.85 -6.85 -9.81
C HIS A 208 -30.30 -6.53 -8.36
N VAL A 209 -29.64 -7.07 -7.34
CA VAL A 209 -29.95 -6.84 -5.92
C VAL A 209 -29.83 -5.35 -5.59
N ALA A 210 -28.86 -4.65 -6.19
CA ALA A 210 -28.73 -3.20 -6.05
C ALA A 210 -29.91 -2.41 -6.66
N GLY A 211 -30.53 -2.93 -7.73
CA GLY A 211 -31.65 -2.27 -8.40
C GLY A 211 -32.98 -2.36 -7.62
N LYS A 212 -33.19 -3.44 -6.85
CA LYS A 212 -34.43 -3.65 -6.08
C LYS A 212 -34.48 -2.81 -4.79
N ILE A 213 -33.35 -2.64 -4.10
CA ILE A 213 -33.28 -1.89 -2.84
C ILE A 213 -33.29 -0.37 -3.10
N MET A 214 -32.83 0.08 -4.29
CA MET A 214 -32.52 1.49 -4.53
C MET A 214 -33.43 2.20 -5.54
N GLY A 215 -34.46 1.52 -6.06
CA GLY A 215 -35.51 2.14 -6.90
C GLY A 215 -35.05 2.73 -8.24
N ARG A 216 -33.82 2.43 -8.69
CA ARG A 216 -33.19 3.01 -9.89
C ARG A 216 -32.77 1.95 -10.90
N GLN A 217 -32.86 2.28 -12.19
CA GLN A 217 -32.41 1.40 -13.26
C GLN A 217 -30.87 1.30 -13.24
N PRO A 218 -30.29 0.08 -13.28
CA PRO A 218 -28.85 -0.09 -13.28
C PRO A 218 -28.22 0.18 -14.65
N ILE A 219 -26.97 0.63 -14.63
CA ILE A 219 -26.09 0.64 -15.81
C ILE A 219 -25.62 -0.79 -16.04
N GLU A 220 -26.17 -1.45 -17.05
CA GLU A 220 -25.83 -2.83 -17.41
C GLU A 220 -24.63 -2.90 -18.35
N LEU A 221 -23.53 -3.46 -17.87
CA LEU A 221 -22.33 -3.66 -18.67
C LEU A 221 -22.41 -4.90 -19.56
N ARG A 222 -22.17 -4.70 -20.86
CA ARG A 222 -22.13 -5.76 -21.88
C ARG A 222 -20.71 -6.20 -22.20
N GLY A 223 -20.60 -7.37 -22.83
CA GLY A 223 -19.35 -7.87 -23.39
C GLY A 223 -18.82 -6.93 -24.48
N LEU A 224 -17.50 -6.92 -24.66
CA LEU A 224 -16.84 -6.23 -25.76
C LEU A 224 -17.29 -6.80 -27.11
N SER A 225 -17.20 -6.00 -28.17
CA SER A 225 -17.40 -6.50 -29.54
C SER A 225 -16.37 -7.59 -29.87
N GLU A 226 -16.66 -8.43 -30.87
CA GLU A 226 -15.70 -9.45 -31.31
C GLU A 226 -14.36 -8.83 -31.74
N HIS A 227 -14.40 -7.68 -32.41
CA HIS A 227 -13.20 -6.98 -32.87
C HIS A 227 -12.37 -6.44 -31.70
N ALA A 228 -13.00 -5.78 -30.72
CA ALA A 228 -12.29 -5.28 -29.54
C ALA A 228 -11.84 -6.41 -28.62
N GLY A 229 -12.65 -7.46 -28.47
CA GLY A 229 -12.30 -8.65 -27.70
C GLY A 229 -11.09 -9.37 -28.30
N TRP A 230 -11.06 -9.54 -29.62
CA TRP A 230 -9.90 -10.09 -30.31
C TRP A 230 -8.68 -9.18 -30.20
N SER A 231 -8.86 -7.86 -30.33
CA SER A 231 -7.77 -6.90 -30.16
C SER A 231 -7.15 -6.98 -28.76
N LEU A 232 -7.97 -7.11 -27.71
CA LEU A 232 -7.50 -7.33 -26.33
C LEU A 232 -6.72 -8.64 -26.20
N CYS A 233 -7.25 -9.76 -26.73
CA CYS A 233 -6.55 -11.05 -26.73
C CYS A 233 -5.21 -10.97 -27.47
N ARG A 234 -5.19 -10.37 -28.65
CA ARG A 234 -4.02 -10.26 -29.52
C ARG A 234 -2.93 -9.42 -28.87
N ASP A 235 -3.30 -8.27 -28.31
CA ASP A 235 -2.34 -7.35 -27.67
C ASP A 235 -1.74 -7.99 -26.40
N LEU A 236 -2.42 -8.98 -25.79
CA LEU A 236 -1.86 -9.81 -24.73
C LEU A 236 -1.05 -10.99 -25.26
N ALA A 237 -1.46 -11.64 -26.34
CA ALA A 237 -0.78 -12.82 -26.88
C ALA A 237 0.55 -12.50 -27.58
N PHE A 238 0.66 -11.31 -28.17
CA PHE A 238 1.81 -10.90 -28.99
C PHE A 238 2.38 -9.58 -28.47
N ASP A 239 3.64 -9.59 -28.02
CA ASP A 239 4.32 -8.36 -27.62
C ASP A 239 4.46 -7.42 -28.84
N SER A 240 4.57 -6.11 -28.57
CA SER A 240 4.69 -5.04 -29.58
C SER A 240 5.94 -5.13 -30.49
N SER A 241 6.78 -6.16 -30.31
CA SER A 241 7.96 -6.45 -31.13
C SER A 241 7.63 -7.10 -32.48
N GLY A 242 6.36 -7.43 -32.76
CA GLY A 242 5.93 -7.80 -34.12
C GLY A 242 6.47 -9.14 -34.62
N VAL A 243 6.98 -10.01 -33.74
CA VAL A 243 7.35 -11.38 -34.12
C VAL A 243 6.06 -12.14 -34.42
N LYS A 244 5.78 -12.33 -35.71
CA LYS A 244 4.68 -13.16 -36.19
C LYS A 244 4.92 -14.60 -35.73
N ASN A 245 4.25 -15.02 -34.66
CA ASN A 245 4.10 -16.44 -34.41
C ASN A 245 3.09 -16.98 -35.46
N PRO A 246 3.40 -18.02 -36.27
CA PRO A 246 2.54 -18.50 -37.37
C PRO A 246 1.20 -19.12 -36.96
N LEU A 247 0.81 -18.98 -35.69
CA LEU A 247 -0.37 -19.59 -35.07
C LEU A 247 -1.53 -18.61 -34.84
N ALA A 248 -1.54 -17.45 -35.50
CA ALA A 248 -2.77 -16.70 -35.76
C ALA A 248 -3.68 -17.47 -36.74
N SER A 249 -4.11 -18.65 -36.30
CA SER A 249 -5.06 -19.49 -37.01
C SER A 249 -6.47 -18.95 -36.75
N PRO A 250 -7.42 -19.14 -37.68
CA PRO A 250 -8.86 -18.90 -37.44
C PRO A 250 -9.39 -19.54 -36.15
N MET A 251 -8.68 -20.55 -35.64
CA MET A 251 -9.01 -21.25 -34.40
C MET A 251 -8.76 -20.42 -33.13
N ALA A 252 -7.75 -19.54 -33.12
CA ALA A 252 -7.49 -18.64 -31.98
C ALA A 252 -8.60 -17.59 -31.84
N GLU A 253 -9.08 -17.07 -32.98
CA GLU A 253 -10.25 -16.20 -33.06
C GLU A 253 -11.51 -16.92 -32.57
N ASN A 254 -11.70 -18.19 -32.94
CA ASN A 254 -12.82 -19.00 -32.44
C ASN A 254 -12.81 -19.18 -30.91
N ILE A 255 -11.64 -19.37 -30.29
CA ILE A 255 -11.53 -19.45 -28.83
C ILE A 255 -11.82 -18.09 -28.18
N ALA A 256 -11.34 -16.99 -28.77
CA ALA A 256 -11.68 -15.65 -28.29
C ALA A 256 -13.19 -15.40 -28.38
N ALA A 257 -13.85 -15.89 -29.44
CA ALA A 257 -15.30 -15.81 -29.59
C ALA A 257 -16.05 -16.59 -28.48
N LEU A 258 -15.50 -17.72 -28.00
CA LEU A 258 -16.06 -18.44 -26.84
C LEU A 258 -16.07 -17.60 -25.56
N CYS A 259 -15.30 -16.52 -25.47
CA CYS A 259 -15.29 -15.63 -24.30
C CYS A 259 -16.44 -14.61 -24.30
N GLN A 260 -17.19 -14.49 -25.40
CA GLN A 260 -18.32 -13.54 -25.59
C GLN A 260 -18.00 -12.11 -25.11
N GLY A 261 -16.79 -11.63 -25.40
CA GLY A 261 -16.41 -10.27 -25.06
C GLY A 261 -16.15 -10.03 -23.56
N ILE A 262 -16.09 -11.06 -22.70
CA ILE A 262 -15.74 -10.87 -21.27
C ILE A 262 -14.25 -10.56 -21.14
N PRO A 263 -13.84 -9.35 -20.69
CA PRO A 263 -12.43 -8.95 -20.65
C PRO A 263 -11.55 -9.88 -19.81
N LEU A 264 -12.03 -10.36 -18.64
CA LEU A 264 -11.26 -11.29 -17.82
C LEU A 264 -10.96 -12.61 -18.54
N LEU A 265 -11.94 -13.20 -19.23
CA LEU A 265 -11.74 -14.45 -19.97
C LEU A 265 -10.82 -14.24 -21.17
N LEU A 266 -11.01 -13.14 -21.90
CA LEU A 266 -10.14 -12.74 -23.00
C LEU A 266 -8.70 -12.54 -22.52
N LYS A 267 -8.49 -11.95 -21.33
CA LYS A 267 -7.18 -11.82 -20.70
C LYS A 267 -6.53 -13.18 -20.44
N LEU A 268 -7.28 -14.11 -19.82
CA LEU A 268 -6.81 -15.47 -19.57
C LEU A 268 -6.44 -16.19 -20.88
N VAL A 269 -7.33 -16.17 -21.87
CA VAL A 269 -7.11 -16.83 -23.18
C VAL A 269 -5.94 -16.21 -23.93
N GLY A 270 -5.89 -14.88 -24.05
CA GLY A 270 -4.80 -14.17 -24.72
C GLY A 270 -3.44 -14.42 -24.06
N SER A 271 -3.40 -14.49 -22.72
CA SER A 271 -2.18 -14.84 -22.00
C SER A 271 -1.74 -16.30 -22.20
N LEU A 272 -2.70 -17.23 -22.31
CA LEU A 272 -2.42 -18.65 -22.60
C LEU A 272 -1.85 -18.85 -24.01
N MET A 273 -2.30 -18.04 -24.97
CA MET A 273 -1.82 -18.08 -26.36
C MET A 273 -0.32 -17.82 -26.53
N ARG A 274 0.35 -17.27 -25.51
CA ARG A 274 1.82 -17.14 -25.47
C ARG A 274 2.53 -18.49 -25.41
N ASN A 275 1.87 -19.52 -24.85
CA ASN A 275 2.42 -20.87 -24.76
C ASN A 275 1.77 -21.79 -25.79
N GLU A 276 2.52 -22.16 -26.83
CA GLU A 276 2.02 -22.98 -27.93
C GLU A 276 1.50 -24.35 -27.46
N ARG A 277 2.13 -24.94 -26.44
CA ARG A 277 1.75 -26.27 -25.93
C ARG A 277 0.42 -26.21 -25.18
N GLU A 278 0.24 -25.25 -24.28
CA GLU A 278 -1.00 -25.09 -23.52
C GLU A 278 -2.16 -24.68 -24.43
N LEU A 279 -1.91 -23.82 -25.42
CA LEU A 279 -2.87 -23.49 -26.46
C LEU A 279 -3.27 -24.75 -27.25
N ARG A 280 -2.30 -25.58 -27.65
CA ARG A 280 -2.55 -26.83 -28.37
C ARG A 280 -3.33 -27.83 -27.53
N ASP A 281 -3.00 -27.98 -26.25
CA ASP A 281 -3.74 -28.84 -25.33
C ASP A 281 -5.21 -28.37 -25.22
N MET A 282 -5.43 -27.07 -25.03
CA MET A 282 -6.78 -26.49 -24.99
C MET A 282 -7.53 -26.64 -26.32
N LEU A 283 -6.85 -26.49 -27.45
CA LEU A 283 -7.38 -26.74 -28.79
C LEU A 283 -7.78 -28.20 -29.01
N CYS A 284 -6.92 -29.15 -28.61
CA CYS A 284 -7.22 -30.57 -28.66
C CYS A 284 -8.43 -30.94 -27.79
N SER A 285 -8.63 -30.22 -26.68
CA SER A 285 -9.79 -30.44 -25.79
C SER A 285 -11.10 -29.87 -26.32
N THR A 286 -11.08 -28.96 -27.31
CA THR A 286 -12.27 -28.20 -27.75
C THR A 286 -12.88 -28.66 -29.08
N ASN A 287 -12.19 -29.49 -29.88
CA ASN A 287 -12.66 -30.09 -31.15
C ASN A 287 -13.72 -29.24 -31.90
N LEU A 288 -13.33 -28.00 -32.24
CA LEU A 288 -14.16 -26.95 -32.87
C LEU A 288 -14.50 -27.22 -34.36
N SER A 289 -14.41 -28.47 -34.81
CA SER A 289 -14.51 -28.87 -36.22
C SER A 289 -15.95 -28.86 -36.76
N ASP A 290 -16.96 -28.91 -35.89
CA ASP A 290 -18.37 -28.90 -36.27
C ASP A 290 -18.98 -27.56 -35.84
N GLY A 291 -19.21 -26.64 -36.78
CA GLY A 291 -19.68 -25.26 -36.60
C GLY A 291 -21.06 -25.05 -35.97
N LYS A 292 -21.40 -25.78 -34.89
CA LYS A 292 -22.53 -25.50 -34.00
C LYS A 292 -22.01 -24.69 -32.81
N LEU A 293 -22.40 -23.42 -32.75
CA LEU A 293 -22.13 -22.56 -31.58
C LEU A 293 -22.75 -23.20 -30.32
N MET A 294 -21.88 -23.66 -29.43
CA MET A 294 -22.22 -24.36 -28.18
C MET A 294 -22.77 -23.38 -27.12
N PRO A 295 -23.57 -23.84 -26.14
CA PRO A 295 -24.08 -22.97 -25.07
C PRO A 295 -22.93 -22.43 -24.20
N PHE A 296 -22.82 -21.11 -24.15
CA PHE A 296 -21.77 -20.37 -23.45
C PHE A 296 -21.91 -20.43 -21.92
N ARG A 297 -20.80 -20.75 -21.25
CA ARG A 297 -20.65 -20.58 -19.79
C ARG A 297 -19.22 -20.13 -19.45
N PRO A 298 -19.06 -18.98 -18.77
CA PRO A 298 -17.75 -18.49 -18.31
C PRO A 298 -16.98 -19.53 -17.50
N SER A 299 -17.69 -20.38 -16.76
CA SER A 299 -17.09 -21.43 -15.93
C SER A 299 -16.38 -22.52 -16.74
N ILE A 300 -16.90 -22.87 -17.91
CA ILE A 300 -16.29 -23.87 -18.79
C ILE A 300 -14.97 -23.34 -19.37
N VAL A 301 -14.93 -22.06 -19.78
CA VAL A 301 -13.71 -21.45 -20.33
C VAL A 301 -12.58 -21.47 -19.30
N VAL A 302 -12.84 -21.04 -18.07
CA VAL A 302 -11.82 -21.05 -17.01
C VAL A 302 -11.40 -22.49 -16.66
N LEU A 303 -12.34 -23.45 -16.61
CA LEU A 303 -12.00 -24.87 -16.41
C LEU A 303 -11.06 -25.42 -17.50
N LEU A 304 -11.31 -25.09 -18.77
CA LEU A 304 -10.45 -25.50 -19.88
C LEU A 304 -9.03 -24.92 -19.75
N ILE A 305 -8.92 -23.66 -19.30
CA ILE A 305 -7.63 -23.01 -19.04
C ILE A 305 -6.90 -23.68 -17.87
N ILE A 306 -7.60 -23.97 -16.76
CA ILE A 306 -7.06 -24.71 -15.62
C ILE A 306 -6.60 -26.12 -16.05
N TRP A 307 -7.32 -26.76 -16.97
CA TRP A 307 -6.97 -28.07 -17.53
C TRP A 307 -5.72 -28.02 -18.42
N ALA A 308 -5.51 -26.91 -19.13
CA ALA A 308 -4.31 -26.68 -19.93
C ALA A 308 -3.05 -26.43 -19.06
N LEU A 309 -3.21 -26.00 -17.80
CA LEU A 309 -2.08 -25.78 -16.89
C LEU A 309 -1.33 -27.09 -16.54
N PRO A 310 0.00 -27.04 -16.40
CA PRO A 310 0.80 -28.08 -15.78
C PRO A 310 0.30 -28.46 -14.38
N GLN A 311 0.50 -29.73 -14.00
CA GLN A 311 0.00 -30.28 -12.73
C GLN A 311 0.45 -29.46 -11.51
N HIS A 312 1.72 -29.02 -11.46
CA HIS A 312 2.26 -28.28 -10.31
C HIS A 312 1.62 -26.88 -10.16
N LEU A 313 1.40 -26.15 -11.26
CA LEU A 313 0.71 -24.86 -11.23
C LEU A 313 -0.76 -25.03 -10.83
N ARG A 314 -1.42 -26.06 -11.35
CA ARG A 314 -2.82 -26.37 -11.03
C ARG A 314 -3.01 -26.63 -9.53
N GLN A 315 -2.07 -27.35 -8.91
CA GLN A 315 -2.09 -27.62 -7.47
C GLN A 315 -1.83 -26.34 -6.65
N CYS A 316 -0.86 -25.51 -7.03
CA CYS A 316 -0.58 -24.23 -6.37
C CYS A 316 -1.78 -23.27 -6.49
N PHE A 317 -2.41 -23.21 -7.66
CA PHE A 317 -3.61 -22.42 -7.89
C PHE A 317 -4.81 -22.93 -7.08
N ALA A 318 -5.06 -24.24 -7.07
CA ALA A 318 -6.12 -24.84 -6.27
C ALA A 318 -5.91 -24.61 -4.76
N TYR A 319 -4.66 -24.59 -4.29
CA TYR A 319 -4.32 -24.27 -2.89
C TYR A 319 -4.83 -22.89 -2.47
N CYS A 320 -4.77 -21.89 -3.36
CA CYS A 320 -5.27 -20.56 -3.04
C CYS A 320 -6.80 -20.52 -2.86
N ALA A 321 -7.54 -21.55 -3.27
CA ALA A 321 -8.99 -21.64 -3.05
C ALA A 321 -9.39 -21.91 -1.59
N ILE A 322 -8.43 -22.28 -0.72
CA ILE A 322 -8.67 -22.43 0.73
C ILE A 322 -9.08 -21.09 1.35
N PHE A 323 -8.50 -20.00 0.85
CA PHE A 323 -8.71 -18.66 1.39
C PHE A 323 -10.07 -18.09 0.96
N PRO A 324 -10.69 -17.22 1.77
CA PRO A 324 -11.99 -16.65 1.46
C PRO A 324 -11.95 -15.74 0.23
N HIS A 325 -13.12 -15.50 -0.35
CA HIS A 325 -13.27 -14.63 -1.51
C HIS A 325 -12.81 -13.20 -1.20
N GLY A 326 -11.96 -12.63 -2.07
CA GLY A 326 -11.43 -11.26 -1.90
C GLY A 326 -10.23 -11.16 -0.95
N TYR A 327 -9.69 -12.28 -0.46
CA TYR A 327 -8.49 -12.31 0.36
C TYR A 327 -7.30 -11.65 -0.37
N ALA A 328 -6.63 -10.72 0.32
CA ALA A 328 -5.39 -10.10 -0.14
C ALA A 328 -4.23 -11.03 0.23
N PHE A 329 -3.64 -11.67 -0.77
CA PHE A 329 -2.54 -12.60 -0.58
C PHE A 329 -1.22 -11.86 -0.54
N ASN A 330 -0.42 -12.10 0.50
CA ASN A 330 1.01 -11.78 0.47
C ASN A 330 1.76 -12.84 -0.37
N ARG A 331 2.55 -12.39 -1.35
CA ARG A 331 3.31 -13.25 -2.27
C ARG A 331 4.28 -14.19 -1.57
N GLU A 332 5.05 -13.70 -0.61
CA GLU A 332 6.03 -14.54 0.09
C GLU A 332 5.33 -15.57 0.98
N LYS A 333 4.26 -15.15 1.66
CA LYS A 333 3.44 -16.02 2.52
C LYS A 333 2.91 -17.22 1.73
N ILE A 334 2.29 -16.99 0.57
CA ILE A 334 1.71 -18.07 -0.22
C ILE A 334 2.77 -19.03 -0.77
N ILE A 335 3.94 -18.52 -1.18
CA ILE A 335 5.04 -19.35 -1.67
C ILE A 335 5.60 -20.24 -0.55
N LYS A 336 5.80 -19.69 0.66
CA LYS A 336 6.26 -20.46 1.84
C LYS A 336 5.26 -21.58 2.18
N MET A 337 3.96 -21.30 2.08
CA MET A 337 2.91 -22.31 2.29
C MET A 337 2.94 -23.41 1.21
N TRP A 338 3.10 -23.05 -0.08
CA TRP A 338 3.25 -24.05 -1.15
C TRP A 338 4.46 -24.97 -0.95
N ILE A 339 5.58 -24.43 -0.45
CA ILE A 339 6.78 -25.21 -0.12
C ILE A 339 6.51 -26.14 1.08
N ALA A 340 5.89 -25.62 2.15
CA ALA A 340 5.56 -26.38 3.35
C ALA A 340 4.69 -27.61 3.03
N ASP A 341 3.63 -27.41 2.25
CA ASP A 341 2.70 -28.47 1.84
C ASP A 341 3.30 -29.45 0.82
N GLY A 342 4.43 -29.09 0.20
CA GLY A 342 5.17 -29.93 -0.76
C GLY A 342 4.64 -29.82 -2.19
N LEU A 343 4.00 -28.70 -2.52
CA LEU A 343 3.55 -28.38 -3.89
C LEU A 343 4.73 -27.95 -4.77
N VAL A 344 5.74 -27.35 -4.16
CA VAL A 344 7.02 -27.01 -4.80
C VAL A 344 8.03 -28.10 -4.49
N LYS A 345 8.64 -28.70 -5.53
CA LYS A 345 9.63 -29.77 -5.40
C LYS A 345 11.02 -29.27 -5.82
N PRO A 346 12.10 -29.68 -5.12
CA PRO A 346 13.46 -29.37 -5.55
C PRO A 346 13.75 -30.01 -6.92
N SER A 347 14.39 -29.26 -7.83
CA SER A 347 14.89 -29.80 -9.09
C SER A 347 16.30 -30.38 -8.92
N LEU A 348 16.71 -31.29 -9.81
CA LEU A 348 18.03 -31.93 -9.80
C LEU A 348 19.20 -30.93 -9.99
N GLY A 349 18.93 -29.72 -10.46
CA GLY A 349 19.92 -28.65 -10.62
C GLY A 349 19.71 -27.55 -9.60
N ASN A 350 20.24 -27.74 -8.38
CA ASN A 350 20.62 -26.76 -7.33
C ASN A 350 19.83 -25.44 -7.17
N ASN A 351 18.58 -25.35 -7.64
CA ASN A 351 17.75 -24.16 -7.53
C ASN A 351 17.00 -24.19 -6.20
N ASN A 352 17.00 -23.06 -5.49
CA ASN A 352 16.30 -22.93 -4.23
C ASN A 352 14.79 -23.14 -4.45
N THR A 353 14.11 -23.86 -3.53
CA THR A 353 12.66 -24.07 -3.59
C THR A 353 11.88 -22.76 -3.59
N GLU A 354 12.39 -21.71 -2.97
CA GLU A 354 11.79 -20.38 -3.03
C GLU A 354 11.83 -19.77 -4.44
N ASP A 355 12.92 -19.98 -5.18
CA ASP A 355 13.04 -19.47 -6.56
C ASP A 355 12.12 -20.24 -7.51
N ILE A 356 11.98 -21.55 -7.30
CA ILE A 356 11.01 -22.38 -8.03
C ILE A 356 9.58 -21.94 -7.70
N GLY A 357 9.27 -21.71 -6.42
CA GLY A 357 7.96 -21.22 -5.99
C GLY A 357 7.65 -19.82 -6.56
N ALA A 358 8.66 -18.93 -6.59
CA ALA A 358 8.56 -17.62 -7.23
C ALA A 358 8.33 -17.73 -8.74
N ALA A 359 8.98 -18.68 -9.43
CA ALA A 359 8.73 -18.95 -10.84
C ALA A 359 7.31 -19.47 -11.08
N TYR A 360 6.79 -20.37 -10.23
CA TYR A 360 5.40 -20.84 -10.32
C TYR A 360 4.40 -19.71 -10.12
N PHE A 361 4.65 -18.85 -9.12
CA PHE A 361 3.86 -17.64 -8.90
C PHE A 361 3.85 -16.74 -10.13
N HIS A 362 5.04 -16.46 -10.68
CA HIS A 362 5.21 -15.62 -11.87
C HIS A 362 4.46 -16.18 -13.08
N GLN A 363 4.50 -17.50 -13.26
CA GLN A 363 3.76 -18.17 -14.34
C GLN A 363 2.24 -18.06 -14.19
N LEU A 364 1.69 -18.18 -12.99
CA LEU A 364 0.26 -17.96 -12.73
C LEU A 364 -0.12 -16.49 -12.94
N LEU A 365 0.75 -15.56 -12.52
CA LEU A 365 0.57 -14.13 -12.73
C LEU A 365 0.54 -13.76 -14.22
N CYS A 366 1.51 -14.24 -15.00
CA CYS A 366 1.56 -13.99 -16.44
C CYS A 366 0.33 -14.52 -17.18
N ARG A 367 -0.36 -15.52 -16.61
CA ARG A 367 -1.62 -16.08 -17.13
C ARG A 367 -2.87 -15.38 -16.61
N SER A 368 -2.74 -14.21 -15.97
CA SER A 368 -3.85 -13.40 -15.42
C SER A 368 -4.73 -14.12 -14.38
N PHE A 369 -4.20 -15.16 -13.70
CA PHE A 369 -4.91 -15.79 -12.58
C PHE A 369 -4.91 -14.91 -11.32
N PHE A 370 -4.01 -13.93 -11.24
CA PHE A 370 -3.89 -12.97 -10.16
C PHE A 370 -4.12 -11.53 -10.68
N MET A 371 -4.78 -10.70 -9.87
CA MET A 371 -5.08 -9.28 -10.14
C MET A 371 -4.78 -8.41 -8.92
N ASP A 372 -4.99 -7.10 -9.02
CA ASP A 372 -4.81 -6.11 -7.95
C ASP A 372 -3.43 -6.20 -7.27
N VAL A 373 -2.41 -6.26 -8.11
CA VAL A 373 -1.03 -6.45 -7.68
C VAL A 373 -0.47 -5.14 -7.11
N THR A 374 -0.08 -5.15 -5.84
CA THR A 374 0.64 -4.04 -5.23
C THR A 374 2.14 -4.33 -5.27
N CYS A 375 2.94 -3.30 -5.51
CA CYS A 375 4.39 -3.39 -5.50
C CYS A 375 4.97 -2.56 -4.35
N ASN A 376 6.09 -3.02 -3.80
CA ASN A 376 6.90 -2.21 -2.92
C ASN A 376 7.65 -1.11 -3.70
N GLU A 377 8.33 -0.23 -2.97
CA GLU A 377 9.14 0.87 -3.50
C GLU A 377 10.22 0.42 -4.52
N PHE A 378 10.58 -0.87 -4.51
CA PHE A 378 11.56 -1.45 -5.43
C PHE A 378 10.93 -2.19 -6.63
N GLY A 379 9.61 -2.06 -6.83
CA GLY A 379 8.87 -2.70 -7.91
C GLY A 379 8.58 -4.20 -7.71
N GLY A 380 8.87 -4.74 -6.53
CA GLY A 380 8.60 -6.13 -6.17
C GLY A 380 7.15 -6.32 -5.70
N ILE A 381 6.48 -7.34 -6.23
CA ILE A 381 5.10 -7.66 -5.90
C ILE A 381 4.97 -8.09 -4.43
N VAL A 382 4.13 -7.39 -3.67
CA VAL A 382 3.86 -7.65 -2.25
C VAL A 382 2.52 -8.36 -2.09
N GLU A 383 1.45 -7.76 -2.59
CA GLU A 383 0.09 -8.31 -2.45
C GLU A 383 -0.58 -8.54 -3.81
N PHE A 384 -1.50 -9.49 -3.85
CA PHE A 384 -2.32 -9.79 -5.02
C PHE A 384 -3.66 -10.42 -4.60
N GLN A 385 -4.62 -10.50 -5.53
CA GLN A 385 -5.92 -11.14 -5.30
C GLN A 385 -6.29 -12.10 -6.42
N ILE A 386 -7.15 -13.07 -6.10
CA ILE A 386 -7.74 -13.97 -7.10
C ILE A 386 -9.07 -13.40 -7.56
N PRO A 387 -9.28 -13.22 -8.87
CA PRO A 387 -10.57 -12.78 -9.42
C PRO A 387 -11.70 -13.70 -8.98
N GLY A 388 -12.82 -13.13 -8.55
CA GLY A 388 -13.89 -13.95 -7.97
C GLY A 388 -14.45 -15.06 -8.86
N LEU A 389 -14.58 -14.82 -10.18
CA LEU A 389 -14.98 -15.87 -11.13
C LEU A 389 -13.99 -17.05 -11.14
N ILE A 390 -12.70 -16.72 -11.03
CA ILE A 390 -11.61 -17.69 -11.02
C ILE A 390 -11.58 -18.43 -9.69
N HIS A 391 -11.80 -17.71 -8.57
CA HIS A 391 -11.89 -18.28 -7.22
C HIS A 391 -13.04 -19.28 -7.09
N ASP A 392 -14.24 -18.94 -7.56
CA ASP A 392 -15.42 -19.81 -7.53
C ASP A 392 -15.11 -21.19 -8.19
N ILE A 393 -14.38 -21.16 -9.31
CA ILE A 393 -14.00 -22.37 -10.06
C ILE A 393 -12.80 -23.07 -9.42
N ALA A 394 -11.87 -22.30 -8.84
CA ALA A 394 -10.77 -22.84 -8.05
C ALA A 394 -11.29 -23.67 -6.88
N MET A 395 -12.37 -23.24 -6.24
CA MET A 395 -13.04 -24.00 -5.16
C MET A 395 -13.61 -25.33 -5.65
N ASP A 396 -14.32 -25.33 -6.78
CA ASP A 396 -14.86 -26.55 -7.39
C ASP A 396 -13.72 -27.51 -7.78
N VAL A 397 -12.66 -26.98 -8.39
CA VAL A 397 -11.45 -27.73 -8.76
C VAL A 397 -10.74 -28.29 -7.52
N ALA A 398 -10.58 -27.49 -6.47
CA ALA A 398 -9.96 -27.89 -5.21
C ALA A 398 -10.73 -29.03 -4.54
N ARG A 399 -12.06 -29.01 -4.52
CA ARG A 399 -12.87 -30.12 -3.98
C ARG A 399 -12.52 -31.47 -4.60
N VAL A 400 -12.15 -31.50 -5.88
CA VAL A 400 -11.87 -32.77 -6.59
C VAL A 400 -10.39 -33.12 -6.71
N ILE A 401 -9.51 -32.15 -6.95
CA ILE A 401 -8.06 -32.39 -6.99
C ILE A 401 -7.53 -32.69 -5.59
N CYS A 402 -8.13 -32.06 -4.59
CA CYS A 402 -7.54 -31.95 -3.26
C CYS A 402 -8.33 -32.66 -2.17
N LYS A 403 -9.30 -33.50 -2.57
CA LYS A 403 -10.34 -34.26 -1.83
C LYS A 403 -10.19 -34.56 -0.33
N THR A 404 -8.99 -34.51 0.26
CA THR A 404 -8.74 -34.80 1.67
C THR A 404 -7.60 -34.00 2.31
N LYS A 405 -6.94 -33.05 1.61
CA LYS A 405 -5.63 -32.51 2.06
C LYS A 405 -5.48 -30.99 2.14
N LEU A 406 -6.33 -30.22 1.47
CA LEU A 406 -5.91 -28.86 1.11
C LEU A 406 -5.89 -27.88 2.26
N GLY A 407 -6.94 -27.86 3.07
CA GLY A 407 -6.97 -27.08 4.30
C GLY A 407 -8.38 -26.62 4.66
N VAL A 408 -8.56 -26.20 5.91
CA VAL A 408 -9.84 -25.68 6.42
C VAL A 408 -9.60 -24.30 7.02
N VAL A 409 -10.60 -23.42 6.87
CA VAL A 409 -10.66 -22.17 7.63
C VAL A 409 -11.41 -22.45 8.93
N GLY A 410 -10.80 -22.18 10.08
CA GLY A 410 -11.42 -22.32 11.40
C GLY A 410 -11.71 -20.97 12.04
N THR A 411 -12.55 -20.99 13.06
CA THR A 411 -12.74 -19.91 14.06
C THR A 411 -12.68 -20.52 15.44
N ILE A 412 -12.43 -19.70 16.44
CA ILE A 412 -12.46 -20.15 17.84
C ILE A 412 -13.78 -19.67 18.43
N ASP A 413 -14.51 -20.56 19.11
CA ASP A 413 -15.73 -20.21 19.83
C ASP A 413 -15.39 -19.23 20.99
N GLU A 414 -16.13 -18.13 21.06
CA GLU A 414 -15.91 -17.00 21.98
C GLU A 414 -15.98 -17.43 23.46
N ASP A 415 -16.85 -18.39 23.79
CA ASP A 415 -17.12 -18.77 25.19
C ASP A 415 -16.25 -19.92 25.71
N ALA A 416 -15.72 -20.76 24.80
CA ALA A 416 -15.10 -22.05 25.17
C ALA A 416 -13.61 -22.19 24.79
N GLY A 417 -13.06 -21.32 23.93
CA GLY A 417 -11.70 -21.49 23.40
C GLY A 417 -11.55 -22.73 22.50
N GLN A 418 -12.67 -23.32 22.07
CA GLN A 418 -12.71 -24.52 21.23
C GLN A 418 -12.67 -24.16 19.75
N LEU A 419 -11.94 -24.94 18.96
CA LEU A 419 -11.82 -24.77 17.52
C LEU A 419 -13.13 -25.18 16.81
N SER A 420 -13.82 -24.21 16.21
CA SER A 420 -14.98 -24.41 15.33
C SER A 420 -14.57 -24.24 13.87
N LEU A 421 -14.72 -25.26 13.04
CA LEU A 421 -14.28 -25.21 11.64
C LEU A 421 -15.30 -24.49 10.75
N LEU A 422 -15.01 -23.25 10.29
CA LEU A 422 -15.83 -22.49 9.34
C LEU A 422 -15.51 -22.86 7.89
N LEU A 423 -16.30 -23.77 7.36
CA LEU A 423 -16.14 -24.30 6.01
C LEU A 423 -16.50 -23.27 4.92
N PRO A 424 -15.77 -23.23 3.79
CA PRO A 424 -16.33 -22.69 2.57
C PRO A 424 -17.08 -23.75 1.72
N ALA A 425 -17.10 -25.05 2.06
CA ALA A 425 -17.92 -26.04 1.34
C ALA A 425 -18.31 -27.25 2.21
N ALA A 426 -19.59 -27.65 2.15
CA ALA A 426 -20.19 -28.75 2.92
C ALA A 426 -19.54 -30.12 2.65
N GLY A 427 -19.05 -30.78 3.71
CA GLY A 427 -18.60 -32.18 3.72
C GLY A 427 -18.03 -32.59 5.09
N GLU A 428 -18.13 -33.88 5.45
CA GLU A 428 -17.39 -34.46 6.59
C GLU A 428 -15.88 -34.46 6.27
N TYR A 429 -15.05 -33.90 7.16
CA TYR A 429 -13.59 -33.87 6.98
C TYR A 429 -12.91 -35.00 7.73
N ASP A 430 -11.96 -35.65 7.08
CA ASP A 430 -11.03 -36.54 7.74
C ASP A 430 -9.85 -35.71 8.27
N THR A 431 -9.91 -35.35 9.55
CA THR A 431 -8.86 -34.60 10.27
C THR A 431 -7.48 -35.25 10.15
N LYS A 432 -7.43 -36.57 9.93
CA LYS A 432 -6.19 -37.33 9.75
C LYS A 432 -5.46 -37.00 8.47
N HIS A 433 -6.09 -36.39 7.46
CA HIS A 433 -5.43 -36.11 6.18
C HIS A 433 -5.18 -34.61 5.94
N LEU A 434 -5.58 -33.74 6.86
CA LEU A 434 -5.48 -32.29 6.71
C LEU A 434 -4.03 -31.80 6.69
N GLY A 435 -3.61 -31.11 5.62
CA GLY A 435 -2.28 -30.54 5.47
C GLY A 435 -2.15 -29.09 5.89
N THR A 436 -3.21 -28.29 5.78
CA THR A 436 -3.22 -26.86 6.14
C THR A 436 -4.41 -26.50 7.04
N LEU A 437 -4.21 -25.64 8.02
CA LEU A 437 -5.27 -25.07 8.85
C LEU A 437 -5.03 -23.57 8.96
N ILE A 438 -6.05 -22.78 8.64
CA ILE A 438 -6.00 -21.31 8.73
C ILE A 438 -7.10 -20.88 9.68
N LEU A 439 -6.77 -20.13 10.74
CA LEU A 439 -7.81 -19.52 11.56
C LEU A 439 -8.18 -18.16 10.98
N ALA A 440 -9.47 -17.97 10.71
CA ALA A 440 -9.98 -16.66 10.35
C ALA A 440 -9.79 -15.69 11.53
N PRO A 441 -9.40 -14.43 11.26
CA PRO A 441 -9.35 -13.40 12.28
C PRO A 441 -10.76 -13.20 12.86
N THR A 442 -10.97 -13.81 14.01
CA THR A 442 -12.10 -13.59 14.90
C THR A 442 -11.57 -12.82 16.09
N ILE A 443 -12.37 -11.87 16.57
CA ILE A 443 -12.01 -10.97 17.67
C ILE A 443 -11.96 -11.80 18.94
N TYR A 444 -10.87 -12.54 19.17
CA TYR A 444 -10.76 -13.38 20.36
C TYR A 444 -9.99 -12.68 21.47
N LEU A 445 -10.70 -12.42 22.57
CA LEU A 445 -10.22 -11.78 23.78
C LEU A 445 -9.56 -12.80 24.74
N GLY A 446 -8.46 -13.43 24.29
CA GLY A 446 -7.39 -13.82 25.23
C GLY A 446 -7.35 -15.21 25.86
N GLY A 447 -7.77 -16.28 25.17
CA GLY A 447 -7.60 -17.68 25.62
C GLY A 447 -6.35 -18.42 25.08
N ILE A 448 -6.23 -19.69 25.48
CA ILE A 448 -5.17 -20.65 25.10
C ILE A 448 -5.73 -21.56 23.99
N LEU A 449 -4.96 -21.83 22.92
CA LEU A 449 -5.29 -22.92 22.00
C LEU A 449 -5.03 -24.26 22.70
N ASP A 450 -6.11 -24.97 23.03
CA ASP A 450 -6.11 -26.24 23.76
C ASP A 450 -5.69 -27.44 22.87
N SER A 451 -5.65 -28.63 23.49
CA SER A 451 -5.34 -29.95 22.94
C SER A 451 -6.15 -30.38 21.69
N SER A 452 -7.15 -29.60 21.25
CA SER A 452 -7.93 -29.87 20.02
C SER A 452 -7.06 -29.90 18.75
N LEU A 453 -5.89 -29.24 18.76
CA LEU A 453 -4.94 -29.31 17.64
C LEU A 453 -4.30 -30.70 17.47
N LEU A 454 -4.31 -31.54 18.52
CA LEU A 454 -3.73 -32.90 18.48
C LEU A 454 -4.44 -33.82 17.48
N GLU A 455 -5.66 -33.50 17.08
CA GLU A 455 -6.44 -34.29 16.11
C GLU A 455 -5.88 -34.21 14.68
N PHE A 456 -5.01 -33.24 14.39
CA PHE A 456 -4.46 -32.98 13.06
C PHE A 456 -3.03 -33.52 12.89
N GLU A 457 -2.84 -34.83 13.04
CA GLU A 457 -1.51 -35.48 13.03
C GLU A 457 -0.65 -35.21 11.76
N ASN A 458 -1.28 -34.90 10.63
CA ASN A 458 -0.63 -34.68 9.34
C ASN A 458 -0.51 -33.20 8.93
N LEU A 459 -0.77 -32.28 9.85
CA LEU A 459 -0.72 -30.85 9.58
C LEU A 459 0.70 -30.38 9.26
N LYS A 460 0.84 -29.69 8.12
CA LYS A 460 2.10 -29.12 7.63
C LYS A 460 2.13 -27.60 7.73
N SER A 461 0.98 -26.95 7.56
CA SER A 461 0.86 -25.50 7.57
C SER A 461 -0.22 -25.08 8.57
N LEU A 462 0.14 -24.29 9.56
CA LEU A 462 -0.75 -23.75 10.58
C LEU A 462 -0.65 -22.24 10.61
N ASP A 463 -1.74 -21.57 10.28
CA ASP A 463 -1.84 -20.12 10.31
C ASP A 463 -2.81 -19.67 11.41
N LEU A 464 -2.23 -19.07 12.45
CA LEU A 464 -2.88 -18.51 13.62
C LEU A 464 -2.69 -16.98 13.64
N SER A 465 -2.39 -16.34 12.51
CA SER A 465 -2.21 -14.89 12.48
C SER A 465 -3.47 -14.15 12.91
N CYS A 466 -3.30 -12.98 13.54
CA CYS A 466 -4.41 -12.09 13.95
C CYS A 466 -5.45 -12.73 14.88
N SER A 467 -5.08 -13.75 15.65
CA SER A 467 -6.03 -14.59 16.43
C SER A 467 -6.15 -14.22 17.91
N GLY A 468 -5.62 -13.08 18.36
CA GLY A 468 -5.70 -12.63 19.76
C GLY A 468 -5.03 -13.56 20.79
N ILE A 469 -4.36 -14.63 20.35
CA ILE A 469 -3.69 -15.63 21.20
C ILE A 469 -2.68 -14.95 22.11
N ARG A 470 -2.72 -15.29 23.40
CA ARG A 470 -1.73 -14.84 24.40
C ARG A 470 -0.71 -15.90 24.77
N ASN A 471 -1.11 -17.17 24.72
CA ASN A 471 -0.28 -18.32 25.06
C ASN A 471 -0.55 -19.47 24.10
N LEU A 472 0.51 -20.16 23.69
CA LEU A 472 0.45 -21.37 22.86
C LEU A 472 0.70 -22.59 23.75
N SER A 473 -0.16 -23.61 23.68
CA SER A 473 -0.02 -24.83 24.49
C SER A 473 1.28 -25.58 24.17
N ASP A 474 1.85 -26.23 25.19
CA ASP A 474 2.99 -27.12 25.00
C ASP A 474 2.68 -28.24 24.01
N ASP A 475 1.42 -28.67 23.86
CA ASP A 475 0.99 -29.77 22.98
C ASP A 475 1.30 -29.56 21.48
N ILE A 476 1.68 -28.35 21.06
CA ILE A 476 2.04 -28.07 19.66
C ILE A 476 3.13 -29.00 19.12
N PHE A 477 4.01 -29.53 19.98
CA PHE A 477 5.06 -30.47 19.58
C PHE A 477 4.52 -31.77 18.96
N ALA A 478 3.26 -32.11 19.21
CA ALA A 478 2.63 -33.30 18.65
C ALA A 478 2.44 -33.20 17.13
N LEU A 479 2.40 -31.98 16.57
CA LEU A 479 2.30 -31.71 15.13
C LEU A 479 3.65 -31.96 14.42
N LYS A 480 4.12 -33.20 14.43
CA LYS A 480 5.45 -33.59 13.94
C LYS A 480 5.68 -33.33 12.44
N GLN A 481 4.61 -33.13 11.67
CA GLN A 481 4.66 -32.83 10.23
C GLN A 481 4.74 -31.33 9.93
N LEU A 482 4.62 -30.46 10.95
CA LEU A 482 4.53 -29.03 10.77
C LEU A 482 5.81 -28.46 10.17
N LYS A 483 5.65 -27.70 9.08
CA LYS A 483 6.70 -26.98 8.37
C LYS A 483 6.48 -25.48 8.34
N TYR A 484 5.24 -25.02 8.46
CA TYR A 484 4.88 -23.60 8.48
C TYR A 484 4.01 -23.30 9.68
N LEU A 485 4.44 -22.36 10.50
CA LEU A 485 3.67 -21.83 11.64
C LEU A 485 3.66 -20.30 11.56
N ASN A 486 2.46 -19.73 11.48
CA ASN A 486 2.25 -18.28 11.53
C ASN A 486 1.51 -17.89 12.80
N LEU A 487 2.13 -17.03 13.60
CA LEU A 487 1.64 -16.44 14.85
C LEU A 487 1.72 -14.91 14.77
N SER A 488 1.87 -14.33 13.58
CA SER A 488 1.99 -12.89 13.40
C SER A 488 0.75 -12.14 13.89
N TYR A 489 0.93 -10.91 14.34
CA TYR A 489 -0.15 -10.08 14.90
C TYR A 489 -0.92 -10.78 16.05
N THR A 490 -0.25 -11.63 16.83
CA THR A 490 -0.82 -12.20 18.06
C THR A 490 -0.33 -11.44 19.29
N LEU A 491 -0.97 -11.68 20.44
CA LEU A 491 -0.63 -11.07 21.73
C LEU A 491 0.32 -11.96 22.54
N ILE A 492 1.06 -12.86 21.88
CA ILE A 492 1.87 -13.88 22.55
C ILE A 492 3.05 -13.25 23.30
N GLU A 493 3.22 -13.63 24.57
CA GLU A 493 4.32 -13.11 25.39
C GLU A 493 5.55 -14.04 25.38
N LYS A 494 5.31 -15.35 25.27
CA LYS A 494 6.36 -16.39 25.26
C LYS A 494 5.90 -17.56 24.39
N LEU A 495 6.85 -18.19 23.70
CA LEU A 495 6.59 -19.48 23.06
C LEU A 495 6.87 -20.64 24.03
N PRO A 496 6.13 -21.76 23.94
CA PRO A 496 6.40 -22.96 24.70
C PRO A 496 7.76 -23.56 24.34
N ASP A 497 8.49 -24.09 25.32
CA ASP A 497 9.81 -24.71 25.07
C ASP A 497 9.69 -25.93 24.13
N SER A 498 8.52 -26.58 24.13
CA SER A 498 8.20 -27.74 23.30
C SER A 498 8.22 -27.45 21.80
N ILE A 499 8.06 -26.17 21.37
CA ILE A 499 8.11 -25.77 19.95
C ILE A 499 9.45 -26.17 19.31
N THR A 500 10.51 -26.26 20.11
CA THR A 500 11.86 -26.63 19.69
C THR A 500 11.98 -28.09 19.26
N ASN A 501 10.96 -28.91 19.52
CA ASN A 501 10.87 -30.31 19.08
C ASN A 501 10.28 -30.46 17.66
N LEU A 502 9.80 -29.37 17.04
CA LEU A 502 9.28 -29.36 15.68
C LEU A 502 10.42 -29.41 14.65
N SER A 503 11.08 -30.55 14.54
CA SER A 503 12.29 -30.73 13.71
C SER A 503 12.09 -30.51 12.21
N ARG A 504 10.84 -30.52 11.72
CA ARG A 504 10.48 -30.26 10.32
C ARG A 504 10.11 -28.81 10.03
N LEU A 505 10.07 -27.95 11.05
CA LEU A 505 9.65 -26.56 10.90
C LEU A 505 10.63 -25.81 9.98
N GLN A 506 10.09 -25.22 8.92
CA GLN A 506 10.82 -24.45 7.91
C GLN A 506 10.54 -22.95 8.04
N THR A 507 9.31 -22.57 8.41
CA THR A 507 8.90 -21.17 8.61
C THR A 507 8.25 -21.01 9.97
N LEU A 508 8.74 -20.04 10.74
CA LEU A 508 8.13 -19.52 11.95
C LEU A 508 7.95 -18.00 11.79
N ASP A 509 6.71 -17.56 11.68
CA ASP A 509 6.37 -16.14 11.55
C ASP A 509 5.76 -15.63 12.86
N LEU A 510 6.46 -14.70 13.50
CA LEU A 510 6.10 -14.01 14.74
C LEU A 510 6.09 -12.49 14.51
N SER A 511 6.04 -12.04 13.26
CA SER A 511 6.06 -10.62 12.95
C SER A 511 4.90 -9.88 13.66
N TRP A 512 5.14 -8.63 14.06
CA TRP A 512 4.16 -7.80 14.77
C TRP A 512 3.66 -8.37 16.11
N CYS A 513 4.41 -9.30 16.73
CA CYS A 513 4.14 -9.74 18.10
C CYS A 513 4.77 -8.77 19.12
N HIS A 514 4.18 -7.59 19.27
CA HIS A 514 4.74 -6.49 20.08
C HIS A 514 5.01 -6.84 21.55
N ARG A 515 4.30 -7.84 22.10
CA ARG A 515 4.40 -8.31 23.49
C ARG A 515 5.36 -9.49 23.69
N LEU A 516 5.95 -10.03 22.63
CA LEU A 516 6.85 -11.17 22.72
C LEU A 516 8.12 -10.80 23.50
N LYS A 517 8.34 -11.45 24.64
CA LYS A 517 9.46 -11.18 25.57
C LYS A 517 10.52 -12.26 25.57
N VAL A 518 10.17 -13.51 25.24
CA VAL A 518 11.10 -14.65 25.35
C VAL A 518 10.90 -15.63 24.21
N LEU A 519 12.00 -15.98 23.55
CA LEU A 519 12.10 -17.15 22.67
C LEU A 519 12.73 -18.33 23.45
N PRO A 520 12.36 -19.59 23.14
CA PRO A 520 12.86 -20.77 23.84
C PRO A 520 14.38 -20.93 23.73
N LYS A 521 15.04 -21.43 24.78
CA LYS A 521 16.50 -21.68 24.74
C LYS A 521 16.89 -22.77 23.73
N GLY A 522 15.96 -23.67 23.41
CA GLY A 522 16.18 -24.78 22.48
C GLY A 522 16.05 -24.40 21.00
N MET A 523 15.93 -23.12 20.62
CA MET A 523 15.74 -22.71 19.21
C MET A 523 16.78 -23.31 18.24
N ARG A 524 18.01 -23.54 18.71
CA ARG A 524 19.07 -24.25 17.96
C ARG A 524 18.71 -25.65 17.45
N ASN A 525 17.65 -26.27 17.98
CA ASN A 525 17.21 -27.62 17.59
C ASN A 525 16.37 -27.62 16.29
N LEU A 526 15.89 -26.44 15.84
CA LEU A 526 15.06 -26.30 14.64
C LEU A 526 15.91 -26.29 13.36
N MET A 527 16.71 -27.34 13.14
CA MET A 527 17.74 -27.38 12.09
C MET A 527 17.23 -27.20 10.65
N CYS A 528 15.93 -27.43 10.40
CA CYS A 528 15.30 -27.22 9.10
C CYS A 528 14.72 -25.81 8.91
N LEU A 529 14.84 -24.92 9.90
CA LEU A 529 14.27 -23.58 9.86
C LEU A 529 14.99 -22.73 8.80
N GLN A 530 14.20 -22.22 7.85
CA GLN A 530 14.64 -21.37 6.75
C GLN A 530 14.19 -19.92 6.95
N HIS A 531 13.06 -19.71 7.62
CA HIS A 531 12.50 -18.39 7.87
C HIS A 531 12.11 -18.25 9.33
N LEU A 532 12.71 -17.27 10.00
CA LEU A 532 12.31 -16.81 11.32
C LEU A 532 11.96 -15.34 11.23
N ASP A 533 10.67 -15.02 11.12
CA ASP A 533 10.23 -13.63 11.09
C ASP A 533 9.88 -13.17 12.51
N ILE A 534 10.60 -12.17 13.00
CA ILE A 534 10.38 -11.51 14.30
C ILE A 534 10.43 -9.99 14.13
N LEU A 535 10.12 -9.50 12.93
CA LEU A 535 10.06 -8.07 12.65
C LEU A 535 9.03 -7.39 13.57
N LEU A 536 9.35 -6.21 14.08
CA LEU A 536 8.50 -5.41 14.98
C LEU A 536 8.10 -6.11 16.30
N CYS A 537 8.89 -7.10 16.74
CA CYS A 537 8.86 -7.62 18.11
C CYS A 537 9.64 -6.69 19.06
N GLU A 538 9.10 -5.51 19.35
CA GLU A 538 9.81 -4.45 20.10
C GLU A 538 10.15 -4.83 21.54
N SER A 539 9.33 -5.68 22.18
CA SER A 539 9.55 -6.13 23.56
C SER A 539 10.59 -7.25 23.70
N LEU A 540 11.13 -7.80 22.60
CA LEU A 540 12.08 -8.92 22.64
C LEU A 540 13.47 -8.41 23.01
N PRO A 541 14.00 -8.71 24.21
CA PRO A 541 15.23 -8.10 24.71
C PRO A 541 16.51 -8.69 24.07
N ALA A 542 16.47 -9.96 23.67
CA ALA A 542 17.59 -10.69 23.06
C ALA A 542 17.12 -11.98 22.39
N LEU A 543 17.90 -12.47 21.42
CA LEU A 543 17.79 -13.82 20.90
C LEU A 543 18.47 -14.85 21.83
N PRO A 544 18.01 -16.12 21.86
CA PRO A 544 18.66 -17.19 22.61
C PRO A 544 19.98 -17.62 21.94
N SER A 545 20.94 -18.07 22.75
CA SER A 545 22.24 -18.56 22.29
C SER A 545 22.11 -19.77 21.35
N GLY A 546 23.02 -19.85 20.37
CA GLY A 546 23.06 -20.96 19.40
C GLY A 546 22.13 -20.77 18.21
N ILE A 547 21.53 -19.59 18.02
CA ILE A 547 20.74 -19.26 16.83
C ILE A 547 21.59 -19.36 15.55
N GLY A 548 22.91 -19.11 15.65
CA GLY A 548 23.84 -19.28 14.52
C GLY A 548 23.97 -20.71 14.02
N LEU A 549 23.53 -21.72 14.80
CA LEU A 549 23.55 -23.12 14.38
C LEU A 549 22.46 -23.45 13.36
N LEU A 550 21.49 -22.55 13.16
CA LEU A 550 20.43 -22.67 12.16
C LEU A 550 20.94 -22.30 10.75
N THR A 551 21.90 -23.08 10.24
CA THR A 551 22.64 -22.79 9.00
C THR A 551 21.78 -22.78 7.73
N SER A 552 20.56 -23.30 7.80
CA SER A 552 19.57 -23.26 6.71
C SER A 552 18.72 -21.98 6.68
N LEU A 553 18.93 -21.02 7.61
CA LEU A 553 18.19 -19.76 7.63
C LEU A 553 18.48 -18.91 6.40
N HIS A 554 17.43 -18.67 5.61
CA HIS A 554 17.40 -17.77 4.47
C HIS A 554 16.91 -16.37 4.86
N SER A 555 15.99 -16.24 5.81
CA SER A 555 15.44 -14.94 6.22
C SER A 555 15.32 -14.83 7.74
N MET A 556 15.86 -13.75 8.27
CA MET A 556 15.74 -13.35 9.67
C MET A 556 15.87 -11.83 9.75
N PRO A 557 14.75 -11.09 9.72
CA PRO A 557 14.77 -9.64 9.58
C PRO A 557 15.31 -8.90 10.81
N LEU A 558 15.43 -9.56 11.96
CA LEU A 558 15.88 -8.96 13.21
C LEU A 558 16.85 -9.89 13.96
N PHE A 559 17.97 -9.33 14.44
CA PHE A 559 18.97 -10.00 15.25
C PHE A 559 19.28 -9.15 16.50
N VAL A 560 18.71 -9.54 17.64
CA VAL A 560 18.85 -8.78 18.90
C VAL A 560 19.90 -9.40 19.81
N LEU A 561 20.95 -8.62 20.12
CA LEU A 561 22.05 -9.05 20.99
C LEU A 561 21.69 -8.88 22.47
N GLY A 562 21.98 -9.91 23.27
CA GLY A 562 21.85 -9.87 24.74
C GLY A 562 23.18 -9.79 25.47
N LYS A 563 23.14 -9.46 26.76
CA LYS A 563 24.34 -9.37 27.62
C LYS A 563 24.73 -10.71 28.23
N ASP A 564 23.72 -11.53 28.54
CA ASP A 564 23.88 -12.78 29.26
C ASP A 564 24.52 -13.87 28.39
N ASP A 565 25.14 -14.86 29.03
CA ASP A 565 25.76 -15.99 28.32
C ASP A 565 24.75 -16.86 27.55
N ASP A 566 23.49 -16.85 27.98
CA ASP A 566 22.40 -17.58 27.34
C ASP A 566 21.83 -16.87 26.09
N CYS A 567 22.35 -15.69 25.74
CA CYS A 567 21.90 -14.90 24.58
C CYS A 567 22.78 -15.09 23.34
N ALA A 568 22.21 -14.80 22.18
CA ALA A 568 22.91 -14.83 20.90
C ALA A 568 24.03 -13.77 20.86
N ARG A 569 25.19 -14.18 20.34
CA ARG A 569 26.35 -13.32 20.16
C ARG A 569 26.49 -12.86 18.71
N LEU A 570 27.17 -11.74 18.47
CA LEU A 570 27.33 -11.19 17.12
C LEU A 570 28.13 -12.15 16.22
N GLY A 571 29.12 -12.83 16.80
CA GLY A 571 29.92 -13.83 16.10
C GLY A 571 29.14 -15.06 15.60
N GLU A 572 27.91 -15.29 16.08
CA GLU A 572 27.06 -16.38 15.58
C GLU A 572 26.58 -16.18 14.15
N LEU A 573 26.52 -14.92 13.67
CA LEU A 573 26.18 -14.60 12.28
C LEU A 573 27.17 -15.21 11.27
N LYS A 574 28.37 -15.60 11.71
CA LYS A 574 29.40 -16.28 10.91
C LYS A 574 28.92 -17.49 10.13
N TRP A 575 27.94 -18.21 10.70
CA TRP A 575 27.47 -19.50 10.18
C TRP A 575 26.20 -19.37 9.34
N LEU A 576 25.60 -18.19 9.31
CA LEU A 576 24.34 -17.91 8.61
C LEU A 576 24.61 -17.35 7.21
N ASP A 577 25.32 -18.09 6.36
CA ASP A 577 25.75 -17.64 5.04
C ASP A 577 24.61 -17.60 3.99
N GLN A 578 23.49 -18.28 4.26
CA GLN A 578 22.32 -18.28 3.37
C GLN A 578 21.37 -17.09 3.60
N LEU A 579 21.67 -16.24 4.60
CA LEU A 579 20.81 -15.09 4.91
C LEU A 579 20.75 -14.12 3.74
N ARG A 580 19.52 -13.76 3.40
CA ARG A 580 19.15 -12.79 2.39
C ARG A 580 18.00 -11.92 2.86
N GLY A 581 17.77 -10.84 2.13
CA GLY A 581 16.63 -9.97 2.41
C GLY A 581 16.99 -8.78 3.31
N ARG A 582 16.09 -8.48 4.25
CA ARG A 582 16.28 -7.48 5.32
C ARG A 582 16.98 -8.14 6.50
N LEU A 583 17.90 -7.41 7.15
CA LEU A 583 18.48 -7.76 8.43
C LEU A 583 18.69 -6.49 9.26
N GLU A 584 18.11 -6.43 10.44
CA GLU A 584 18.35 -5.40 11.44
C GLU A 584 19.10 -6.01 12.63
N ILE A 585 20.25 -5.46 13.00
CA ILE A 585 21.03 -5.90 14.17
C ILE A 585 20.87 -4.86 15.27
N ARG A 586 20.26 -5.25 16.39
CA ARG A 586 20.00 -4.39 17.54
C ARG A 586 20.93 -4.69 18.71
N ASN A 587 21.10 -3.67 19.55
CA ASN A 587 21.91 -3.71 20.76
C ASN A 587 23.39 -4.04 20.48
N LEU A 588 23.96 -3.46 19.43
CA LEU A 588 25.35 -3.68 19.03
C LEU A 588 26.38 -3.31 20.12
N GLU A 589 26.00 -2.52 21.13
CA GLU A 589 26.80 -2.29 22.32
C GLU A 589 27.09 -3.57 23.14
N ASN A 590 26.30 -4.64 22.97
CA ASN A 590 26.46 -5.90 23.71
C ASN A 590 27.49 -6.85 23.10
N ALA A 591 28.11 -6.51 21.95
CA ALA A 591 29.22 -7.29 21.40
C ALA A 591 30.43 -7.28 22.35
N ARG A 592 30.90 -8.46 22.78
CA ARG A 592 31.95 -8.57 23.81
C ARG A 592 33.32 -8.25 23.22
N GLU A 593 33.60 -8.80 22.05
CA GLU A 593 34.84 -8.57 21.32
C GLU A 593 34.59 -7.95 19.94
N ILE A 594 35.56 -7.17 19.49
CA ILE A 594 35.53 -6.56 18.14
C ILE A 594 35.66 -7.65 17.05
N THR A 595 36.31 -8.76 17.36
CA THR A 595 36.47 -9.94 16.49
C THR A 595 35.13 -10.54 16.09
N GLU A 596 34.10 -10.44 16.94
CA GLU A 596 32.75 -10.93 16.63
C GLU A 596 32.13 -10.21 15.42
N ALA A 597 32.37 -8.90 15.29
CA ALA A 597 31.89 -8.11 14.15
C ALA A 597 32.56 -8.56 12.85
N LYS A 598 33.86 -8.88 12.91
CA LYS A 598 34.60 -9.45 11.78
C LYS A 598 34.10 -10.86 11.42
N ASP A 599 33.77 -11.65 12.43
CA ASP A 599 33.24 -13.00 12.24
C ASP A 599 31.81 -13.01 11.68
N ALA A 600 31.04 -11.93 11.84
CA ALA A 600 29.69 -11.82 11.29
C ALA A 600 29.62 -11.94 9.76
N LYS A 601 30.71 -11.62 9.04
CA LYS A 601 30.86 -11.81 7.58
C LYS A 601 29.65 -11.31 6.77
N LEU A 602 29.23 -10.06 7.00
CA LEU A 602 28.07 -9.47 6.31
C LEU A 602 28.29 -9.34 4.79
N ASP A 603 29.55 -9.28 4.35
CA ASP A 603 29.96 -9.26 2.94
C ASP A 603 29.54 -10.52 2.17
N ARG A 604 29.38 -11.65 2.88
CA ARG A 604 28.95 -12.93 2.31
C ARG A 604 27.44 -13.10 2.26
N LYS A 605 26.68 -12.20 2.88
CA LYS A 605 25.22 -12.29 2.99
C LYS A 605 24.57 -11.46 1.89
N ASN A 606 23.55 -12.01 1.25
CA ASN A 606 22.88 -11.35 0.13
C ASN A 606 21.73 -10.44 0.63
N LEU A 607 22.09 -9.37 1.33
CA LEU A 607 21.14 -8.45 1.96
C LEU A 607 20.78 -7.29 1.03
N TYR A 608 19.49 -6.96 0.91
CA TYR A 608 19.05 -5.71 0.26
C TYR A 608 18.86 -4.57 1.27
N HIS A 609 18.62 -4.89 2.54
CA HIS A 609 18.41 -3.92 3.62
C HIS A 609 19.23 -4.33 4.85
N LEU A 610 20.02 -3.40 5.37
CA LEU A 610 20.80 -3.57 6.60
C LEU A 610 20.47 -2.43 7.58
N GLY A 611 19.93 -2.79 8.74
CA GLY A 611 19.77 -1.88 9.88
C GLY A 611 20.78 -2.20 10.97
N LEU A 612 21.44 -1.19 11.53
CA LEU A 612 22.39 -1.32 12.63
C LEU A 612 22.00 -0.35 13.75
N SER A 613 21.76 -0.87 14.95
CA SER A 613 21.24 -0.09 16.06
C SER A 613 21.99 -0.30 17.37
N TRP A 614 22.25 0.81 18.05
CA TRP A 614 22.81 0.89 19.40
C TRP A 614 21.80 1.52 20.35
N SER A 615 21.59 0.92 21.52
CA SER A 615 20.72 1.52 22.55
C SER A 615 21.48 2.38 23.56
N ARG A 616 22.81 2.19 23.64
CA ARG A 616 23.69 2.87 24.58
C ARG A 616 25.06 3.10 23.96
N ASN A 617 25.79 4.07 24.49
CA ASN A 617 27.16 4.34 24.06
C ASN A 617 28.09 3.15 24.36
N SER A 618 29.04 2.89 23.45
CA SER A 618 30.06 1.85 23.57
C SER A 618 31.37 2.33 22.96
N GLU A 619 32.48 2.22 23.69
CA GLU A 619 33.82 2.62 23.21
C GLU A 619 34.29 1.83 21.98
N LYS A 620 33.71 0.63 21.76
CA LYS A 620 34.06 -0.27 20.66
C LYS A 620 33.25 0.01 19.38
N CYS A 621 32.27 0.92 19.41
CA CYS A 621 31.28 1.10 18.35
C CYS A 621 31.92 1.34 16.97
N PHE A 622 32.94 2.20 16.87
CA PHE A 622 33.61 2.49 15.59
C PHE A 622 34.22 1.24 14.97
N LYS A 623 34.99 0.46 15.75
CA LYS A 623 35.62 -0.76 15.22
C LYS A 623 34.59 -1.83 14.87
N ILE A 624 33.51 -1.94 15.64
CA ILE A 624 32.40 -2.85 15.32
C ILE A 624 31.79 -2.45 13.96
N LEU A 625 31.41 -1.18 13.79
CA LEU A 625 30.80 -0.68 12.56
C LEU A 625 31.75 -0.81 11.35
N GLU A 626 33.05 -0.56 11.53
CA GLU A 626 34.07 -0.73 10.49
C GLU A 626 34.18 -2.18 9.99
N TYR A 627 34.04 -3.17 10.88
CA TYR A 627 34.07 -4.59 10.51
C TYR A 627 32.75 -5.13 9.95
N LEU A 628 31.62 -4.46 10.20
CA LEU A 628 30.31 -4.83 9.67
C LEU A 628 30.09 -4.34 8.23
N ARG A 629 31.08 -4.57 7.35
CA ARG A 629 30.99 -4.21 5.94
C ARG A 629 29.98 -5.11 5.22
N PRO A 630 28.91 -4.56 4.60
CA PRO A 630 27.94 -5.33 3.83
C PRO A 630 28.43 -5.69 2.42
N ASN A 631 27.68 -6.56 1.76
CA ASN A 631 27.83 -6.83 0.33
C ASN A 631 27.45 -5.60 -0.53
N GLU A 632 28.01 -5.50 -1.74
CA GLU A 632 27.76 -4.41 -2.69
C GLU A 632 26.33 -4.38 -3.23
N GLN A 633 25.53 -5.45 -3.10
CA GLN A 633 24.13 -5.50 -3.53
C GLN A 633 23.15 -4.77 -2.59
N LEU A 634 23.63 -4.21 -1.48
CA LEU A 634 22.82 -3.52 -0.49
C LEU A 634 22.15 -2.27 -1.10
N LYS A 635 20.83 -2.12 -0.86
CA LYS A 635 20.02 -1.00 -1.33
C LYS A 635 19.61 -0.04 -0.24
N VAL A 636 19.40 -0.52 0.98
CA VAL A 636 18.93 0.28 2.12
C VAL A 636 19.90 0.11 3.29
N LEU A 637 20.34 1.23 3.85
CA LEU A 637 21.17 1.27 5.05
C LEU A 637 20.50 2.15 6.12
N GLU A 638 20.23 1.56 7.28
CA GLU A 638 19.71 2.27 8.45
C GLU A 638 20.73 2.19 9.58
N LEU A 639 21.10 3.34 10.15
CA LEU A 639 22.05 3.43 11.26
C LEU A 639 21.43 4.24 12.40
N THR A 640 21.25 3.65 13.57
CA THR A 640 20.58 4.31 14.70
C THR A 640 21.40 4.24 15.98
N GLY A 641 21.51 5.36 16.71
CA GLY A 641 22.14 5.40 18.03
C GLY A 641 23.67 5.26 18.04
N TYR A 642 24.33 5.37 16.88
CA TYR A 642 25.78 5.18 16.76
C TYR A 642 26.54 6.38 17.35
N MET A 643 27.19 6.20 18.50
CA MET A 643 27.89 7.27 19.23
C MET A 643 29.39 7.39 18.91
N GLY A 644 29.85 6.81 17.80
CA GLY A 644 31.24 6.95 17.37
C GLY A 644 31.51 8.32 16.72
N THR A 645 32.78 8.73 16.68
CA THR A 645 33.15 10.07 16.16
C THR A 645 33.28 10.13 14.64
N LYS A 646 33.40 8.98 13.97
CA LYS A 646 33.62 8.87 12.52
C LYS A 646 32.74 7.79 11.90
N PHE A 647 32.39 7.96 10.64
CA PHE A 647 31.75 6.93 9.83
C PHE A 647 32.75 5.89 9.30
N PRO A 648 32.30 4.68 8.97
CA PRO A 648 33.17 3.63 8.46
C PRO A 648 33.64 3.91 7.04
N THR A 649 34.82 3.40 6.69
CA THR A 649 35.46 3.67 5.39
C THR A 649 34.73 3.03 4.21
N TRP A 650 33.98 1.97 4.46
CA TRP A 650 33.26 1.22 3.43
C TRP A 650 31.95 1.88 2.97
N MET A 651 31.36 2.80 3.75
CA MET A 651 30.03 3.35 3.49
C MET A 651 29.94 4.10 2.13
N PRO A 652 30.91 4.96 1.75
CA PRO A 652 30.95 5.58 0.42
C PRO A 652 31.13 4.58 -0.74
N SER A 653 31.64 3.37 -0.48
CA SER A 653 31.97 2.39 -1.52
C SER A 653 30.78 1.53 -1.97
N ILE A 654 29.63 1.58 -1.28
CA ILE A 654 28.45 0.76 -1.61
C ILE A 654 27.59 1.50 -2.62
N SER A 655 27.92 1.37 -3.90
CA SER A 655 27.34 2.17 -4.98
C SER A 655 25.85 1.93 -5.25
N ASN A 656 25.32 0.75 -4.91
CA ASN A 656 23.91 0.37 -5.15
C ASN A 656 22.91 0.90 -4.11
N LEU A 657 23.37 1.70 -3.13
CA LEU A 657 22.48 2.28 -2.12
C LEU A 657 21.48 3.24 -2.76
N THR A 658 20.21 3.03 -2.40
CA THR A 658 19.04 3.81 -2.82
C THR A 658 18.45 4.62 -1.67
N LYS A 659 18.59 4.13 -0.43
CA LYS A 659 18.10 4.80 0.77
C LYS A 659 19.12 4.70 1.89
N ILE A 660 19.41 5.84 2.51
CA ILE A 660 20.24 5.92 3.71
C ILE A 660 19.47 6.70 4.77
N SER A 661 19.32 6.12 5.96
CA SER A 661 18.74 6.78 7.14
C SER A 661 19.72 6.68 8.29
N ILE A 662 20.14 7.83 8.84
CA ILE A 662 21.06 7.91 9.96
C ILE A 662 20.36 8.69 11.07
N ASN A 663 20.14 8.03 12.21
CA ASN A 663 19.40 8.55 13.35
C ASN A 663 20.28 8.54 14.61
N ASP A 664 20.24 9.63 15.38
CA ASP A 664 20.87 9.76 16.70
C ASP A 664 22.35 9.36 16.69
N CYS A 665 23.14 10.03 15.84
CA CYS A 665 24.55 9.69 15.62
C CYS A 665 25.51 10.74 16.23
N GLY A 666 26.57 10.25 16.87
CA GLY A 666 27.60 11.04 17.55
C GLY A 666 28.73 11.54 16.65
N CYS A 667 28.70 11.26 15.35
CA CYS A 667 29.77 11.65 14.42
C CYS A 667 29.95 13.17 14.33
N GLU A 668 31.21 13.58 14.17
CA GLU A 668 31.57 15.00 14.00
C GLU A 668 31.53 15.45 12.52
N GLU A 669 31.71 14.51 11.59
CA GLU A 669 31.74 14.75 10.14
C GLU A 669 30.87 13.74 9.39
N LEU A 670 30.31 14.15 8.25
CA LEU A 670 29.55 13.28 7.35
C LEU A 670 30.45 12.49 6.38
N PRO A 671 30.04 11.28 5.96
CA PRO A 671 30.77 10.51 4.97
C PRO A 671 30.53 11.07 3.55
N SER A 672 31.41 10.72 2.61
CA SER A 672 31.31 11.11 1.20
C SER A 672 30.19 10.38 0.46
N LEU A 673 28.94 10.76 0.71
CA LEU A 673 27.75 10.13 0.12
C LEU A 673 27.40 10.70 -1.27
N GLY A 674 27.94 11.87 -1.63
CA GLY A 674 27.62 12.55 -2.90
C GLY A 674 27.95 11.77 -4.17
N GLN A 675 28.86 10.81 -4.08
CA GLN A 675 29.27 9.96 -5.21
C GLN A 675 28.30 8.80 -5.50
N LEU A 676 27.32 8.55 -4.61
CA LEU A 676 26.35 7.47 -4.74
C LEU A 676 25.33 7.78 -5.85
N GLN A 677 25.42 7.04 -6.96
CA GLN A 677 24.67 7.31 -8.18
C GLN A 677 23.18 6.95 -8.08
N PHE A 678 22.84 5.96 -7.25
CA PHE A 678 21.47 5.44 -7.13
C PHE A 678 20.73 5.92 -5.88
N LEU A 679 21.34 6.79 -5.07
CA LEU A 679 20.74 7.27 -3.83
C LEU A 679 19.55 8.18 -4.15
N VAL A 680 18.35 7.75 -3.76
CA VAL A 680 17.07 8.44 -3.97
C VAL A 680 16.65 9.18 -2.70
N GLU A 681 16.87 8.58 -1.53
CA GLU A 681 16.44 9.13 -0.25
C GLU A 681 17.60 9.16 0.76
N LEU A 682 17.82 10.32 1.38
CA LEU A 682 18.78 10.52 2.45
C LEU A 682 18.12 11.26 3.63
N GLN A 683 18.06 10.60 4.78
CA GLN A 683 17.54 11.17 6.02
C GLN A 683 18.64 11.21 7.08
N LEU A 684 18.90 12.38 7.63
CA LEU A 684 19.84 12.61 8.73
C LEU A 684 19.07 13.21 9.90
N LYS A 685 18.92 12.45 10.99
CA LYS A 685 18.14 12.85 12.18
C LYS A 685 18.96 12.76 13.46
N GLY A 686 18.81 13.73 14.36
CA GLY A 686 19.42 13.69 15.69
C GLY A 686 20.96 13.77 15.66
N MET A 687 21.52 14.49 14.70
CA MET A 687 22.97 14.60 14.51
C MET A 687 23.57 15.71 15.40
N MET A 688 23.79 15.41 16.67
CA MET A 688 24.09 16.43 17.70
C MET A 688 25.47 17.10 17.58
N ASN A 689 26.43 16.49 16.88
CA ASN A 689 27.83 16.95 16.82
C ASN A 689 28.24 17.57 15.49
N ILE A 690 27.44 17.42 14.43
CA ILE A 690 27.76 17.96 13.10
C ILE A 690 27.67 19.48 13.13
N LYS A 691 28.74 20.13 12.68
CA LYS A 691 28.85 21.59 12.62
C LYS A 691 28.69 22.15 11.21
N SER A 692 29.16 21.42 10.21
CA SER A 692 29.11 21.88 8.82
C SER A 692 28.85 20.75 7.84
N ILE A 693 28.17 21.09 6.73
CA ILE A 693 28.03 20.25 5.54
C ILE A 693 28.88 20.88 4.44
N GLY A 694 29.94 20.18 4.05
CA GLY A 694 30.94 20.69 3.12
C GLY A 694 31.49 19.63 2.15
N PRO A 695 32.66 19.86 1.55
CA PRO A 695 33.24 19.01 0.49
C PRO A 695 33.34 17.53 0.86
N ASN A 696 33.62 17.20 2.12
CA ASN A 696 33.71 15.82 2.60
C ASN A 696 32.42 15.03 2.37
N PHE A 697 31.26 15.68 2.42
CA PHE A 697 29.96 15.04 2.20
C PHE A 697 29.69 14.76 0.71
N TYR A 698 30.08 15.68 -0.16
CA TYR A 698 29.87 15.55 -1.61
C TYR A 698 30.88 14.60 -2.27
N GLY A 699 32.08 14.47 -1.69
CA GLY A 699 33.22 13.79 -2.29
C GLY A 699 34.01 14.73 -3.20
N TYR A 700 35.31 14.45 -3.34
CA TYR A 700 36.20 15.18 -4.24
C TYR A 700 36.11 14.61 -5.67
N ASP A 701 36.31 15.44 -6.68
CA ASP A 701 36.48 15.07 -8.11
C ASP A 701 35.28 14.46 -8.87
N SER A 702 34.02 14.75 -8.51
CA SER A 702 32.86 14.32 -9.31
C SER A 702 32.09 15.47 -9.96
N ASP A 703 31.92 15.40 -11.28
CA ASP A 703 31.08 16.33 -12.07
C ASP A 703 29.57 16.19 -11.74
N HIS A 704 29.14 15.09 -11.13
CA HIS A 704 27.74 14.79 -10.83
C HIS A 704 27.58 14.29 -9.41
N VAL A 705 27.22 15.20 -8.50
CA VAL A 705 27.00 14.93 -7.08
C VAL A 705 25.51 14.72 -6.84
N PHE A 706 25.14 13.59 -6.23
CA PHE A 706 23.75 13.17 -5.98
C PHE A 706 22.83 13.26 -7.22
N PRO A 707 23.10 12.46 -8.27
CA PRO A 707 22.36 12.55 -9.53
C PRO A 707 20.89 12.09 -9.41
N SER A 708 20.60 11.14 -8.52
CA SER A 708 19.27 10.51 -8.37
C SER A 708 18.55 10.91 -7.07
N LEU A 709 19.14 11.80 -6.25
CA LEU A 709 18.58 12.12 -4.94
C LEU A 709 17.31 12.97 -5.12
N GLU A 710 16.18 12.43 -4.69
CA GLU A 710 14.86 13.07 -4.78
C GLU A 710 14.42 13.65 -3.43
N GLN A 711 14.82 13.02 -2.33
CA GLN A 711 14.43 13.43 -0.98
C GLN A 711 15.65 13.57 -0.06
N LEU A 712 15.81 14.75 0.53
CA LEU A 712 16.82 15.05 1.53
C LEU A 712 16.15 15.63 2.78
N GLY A 713 16.36 15.01 3.92
CA GLY A 713 15.88 15.50 5.20
C GLY A 713 16.98 15.68 6.24
N LEU A 714 17.02 16.85 6.86
CA LEU A 714 17.88 17.21 7.98
C LEU A 714 16.98 17.49 9.19
N TYR A 715 17.05 16.66 10.22
CA TYR A 715 16.20 16.75 11.40
C TYR A 715 17.07 16.81 12.65
N ASP A 716 16.73 17.70 13.59
CA ASP A 716 17.36 17.79 14.91
C ASP A 716 18.89 17.84 14.83
N MET A 717 19.43 18.82 14.09
CA MET A 717 20.87 19.06 13.94
C MET A 717 21.27 20.38 14.63
N PRO A 718 21.30 20.45 15.98
CA PRO A 718 21.37 21.71 16.74
C PRO A 718 22.69 22.48 16.62
N ARG A 719 23.77 21.82 16.17
CA ARG A 719 25.09 22.43 16.01
C ARG A 719 25.45 22.78 14.56
N LEU A 720 24.61 22.39 13.61
CA LEU A 720 24.84 22.66 12.20
C LEU A 720 24.70 24.17 11.97
N TRP A 721 25.80 24.82 11.58
CA TRP A 721 25.83 26.26 11.33
C TRP A 721 26.25 26.59 9.89
N GLU A 722 27.08 25.78 9.25
CA GLU A 722 27.55 26.03 7.88
C GLU A 722 27.03 24.95 6.90
N TRP A 723 26.51 25.36 5.74
CA TRP A 723 26.25 24.46 4.61
C TRP A 723 26.77 25.06 3.30
N SER A 724 27.96 24.63 2.87
CA SER A 724 28.68 25.23 1.74
C SER A 724 28.75 24.30 0.51
N LEU A 725 28.56 24.87 -0.70
CA LEU A 725 28.73 24.20 -2.01
C LEU A 725 30.03 24.60 -2.73
N HIS A 726 30.79 25.54 -2.16
CA HIS A 726 31.76 26.40 -2.86
C HIS A 726 32.97 25.72 -3.54
N MET A 727 33.15 24.41 -3.40
CA MET A 727 34.35 23.70 -3.88
C MET A 727 34.06 22.62 -4.94
N VAL A 728 32.82 22.44 -5.40
CA VAL A 728 32.52 21.58 -6.57
C VAL A 728 32.96 22.32 -7.83
N SER A 729 34.26 22.27 -8.08
CA SER A 729 34.99 23.06 -9.05
C SER A 729 34.76 22.52 -10.47
N GLY A 730 33.61 22.83 -11.07
CA GLY A 730 33.43 22.70 -12.51
C GLY A 730 32.06 22.21 -12.93
N ARG A 731 31.26 23.10 -13.53
CA ARG A 731 30.09 22.86 -14.44
C ARG A 731 28.98 21.87 -14.03
N GLY A 732 29.12 21.08 -12.98
CA GLY A 732 28.20 20.05 -12.53
C GLY A 732 27.05 20.62 -11.69
N SER A 733 25.83 20.16 -11.96
CA SER A 733 24.67 20.46 -11.11
C SER A 733 24.66 19.53 -9.89
N VAL A 734 24.79 20.09 -8.68
CA VAL A 734 24.53 19.36 -7.43
C VAL A 734 23.03 19.23 -7.24
N PHE A 735 22.54 18.09 -6.75
CA PHE A 735 21.11 17.85 -6.45
C PHE A 735 20.18 18.04 -7.66
N ARG A 736 20.56 17.46 -8.81
CA ARG A 736 19.81 17.61 -10.08
C ARG A 736 18.35 17.16 -10.00
N SER A 737 18.08 16.11 -9.23
CA SER A 737 16.77 15.43 -9.17
C SER A 737 15.98 15.74 -7.90
N LEU A 738 16.48 16.62 -7.04
CA LEU A 738 15.92 16.87 -5.71
C LEU A 738 14.52 17.48 -5.81
N GLN A 739 13.54 16.74 -5.29
CA GLN A 739 12.12 17.11 -5.28
C GLN A 739 11.71 17.74 -3.95
N THR A 740 12.25 17.24 -2.85
CA THR A 740 11.86 17.68 -1.50
C THR A 740 13.09 17.84 -0.62
N LEU A 741 13.20 19.02 0.00
CA LEU A 741 14.15 19.29 1.06
C LEU A 741 13.38 19.61 2.34
N THR A 742 13.66 18.86 3.41
CA THR A 742 13.11 19.08 4.75
C THR A 742 14.24 19.48 5.70
N ILE A 743 14.04 20.58 6.43
CA ILE A 743 14.95 21.07 7.46
C ILE A 743 14.14 21.31 8.72
N GLU A 744 14.39 20.51 9.75
CA GLU A 744 13.69 20.56 11.02
C GLU A 744 14.70 20.61 12.17
N GLY A 745 14.47 21.46 13.17
CA GLY A 745 15.31 21.46 14.38
C GLY A 745 16.78 21.83 14.11
N CYS A 746 17.04 22.77 13.19
CA CYS A 746 18.39 23.25 12.84
C CYS A 746 18.61 24.72 13.27
N PRO A 747 18.64 25.03 14.58
CA PRO A 747 18.62 26.39 15.14
C PRO A 747 19.87 27.24 14.91
N ARG A 748 20.98 26.67 14.41
CA ARG A 748 22.24 27.41 14.18
C ARG A 748 22.60 27.61 12.72
N LEU A 749 21.84 27.04 11.79
CA LEU A 749 22.17 27.08 10.37
C LEU A 749 22.18 28.54 9.90
N GLU A 750 23.31 29.05 9.40
CA GLU A 750 23.44 30.46 9.01
C GLU A 750 23.23 30.68 7.51
N GLU A 751 23.48 29.68 6.66
CA GLU A 751 23.35 29.83 5.19
C GLU A 751 22.78 28.57 4.53
N LEU A 752 21.88 28.76 3.55
CA LEU A 752 21.39 27.70 2.65
C LEU A 752 22.11 27.74 1.29
N PRO A 753 22.45 26.57 0.73
CA PRO A 753 23.06 26.49 -0.59
C PRO A 753 22.11 26.85 -1.73
N SER A 754 22.66 27.21 -2.89
CA SER A 754 21.89 27.48 -4.12
C SER A 754 21.29 26.20 -4.71
N LEU A 755 19.96 26.04 -4.61
CA LEU A 755 19.20 24.90 -5.12
C LEU A 755 18.14 25.34 -6.14
N PRO A 756 18.53 25.65 -7.39
CA PRO A 756 17.63 26.26 -8.36
C PRO A 756 16.51 25.35 -8.87
N SER A 757 16.68 24.03 -8.80
CA SER A 757 15.73 23.02 -9.29
C SER A 757 14.70 22.55 -8.26
N LEU A 758 14.83 22.95 -6.99
CA LEU A 758 14.00 22.43 -5.90
C LEU A 758 12.54 22.91 -5.99
N PRO A 759 11.54 22.00 -6.08
CA PRO A 759 10.14 22.38 -6.11
C PRO A 759 9.47 22.47 -4.73
N ASN A 760 9.90 21.68 -3.74
CA ASN A 760 9.28 21.65 -2.41
C ASN A 760 10.32 21.86 -1.30
N LEU A 761 10.05 22.83 -0.42
CA LEU A 761 10.88 23.15 0.74
C LEU A 761 10.02 23.15 2.00
N ILE A 762 10.45 22.40 3.02
CA ILE A 762 9.84 22.34 4.35
C ILE A 762 10.87 22.81 5.36
N ILE A 763 10.55 23.85 6.14
CA ILE A 763 11.40 24.38 7.20
C ILE A 763 10.60 24.44 8.50
N TRP A 764 11.14 23.84 9.56
CA TRP A 764 10.51 23.81 10.87
C TRP A 764 11.54 24.08 11.98
N ASN A 765 11.23 24.99 12.92
CA ASN A 765 11.94 25.20 14.18
C ASN A 765 13.48 25.29 13.98
N SER A 766 13.88 26.11 13.03
CA SER A 766 15.27 26.31 12.60
C SER A 766 15.71 27.77 12.81
N ASN A 767 16.97 28.08 12.50
CA ASN A 767 17.52 29.42 12.71
C ASN A 767 16.71 30.49 11.98
N SER A 768 16.36 31.57 12.67
CA SER A 768 15.62 32.69 12.12
C SER A 768 16.46 33.65 11.28
N GLU A 769 17.79 33.54 11.29
CA GLU A 769 18.68 34.43 10.55
C GLU A 769 19.33 33.78 9.32
N ILE A 770 18.80 32.65 8.83
CA ILE A 770 19.35 31.93 7.67
C ILE A 770 19.49 32.86 6.45
N HIS A 771 20.71 33.10 6.03
CA HIS A 771 21.07 33.69 4.74
C HIS A 771 20.77 32.71 3.60
N TYR A 772 20.33 33.25 2.48
CA TYR A 772 19.94 32.45 1.31
C TYR A 772 20.66 32.96 0.06
N PRO A 773 20.74 32.12 -0.99
CA PRO A 773 21.51 32.42 -2.19
C PRO A 773 21.06 33.71 -2.87
N SER A 774 22.02 34.46 -3.42
CA SER A 774 21.73 35.65 -4.23
C SER A 774 20.83 35.32 -5.44
N THR A 775 20.87 34.08 -5.91
CA THR A 775 20.09 33.51 -7.02
C THR A 775 18.64 33.14 -6.66
N GLY A 776 18.29 33.02 -5.37
CA GLY A 776 16.96 32.60 -4.91
C GLY A 776 16.59 31.15 -5.28
N PHE A 777 15.30 30.80 -5.12
CA PHE A 777 14.74 29.49 -5.47
C PHE A 777 13.74 29.61 -6.65
N PRO A 778 14.23 29.73 -7.90
CA PRO A 778 13.38 30.03 -9.06
C PRO A 778 12.36 28.93 -9.39
N SER A 779 12.58 27.67 -9.03
CA SER A 779 11.66 26.56 -9.31
C SER A 779 10.75 26.20 -8.14
N LEU A 780 10.85 26.91 -7.01
CA LEU A 780 10.10 26.57 -5.80
C LEU A 780 8.60 26.75 -6.02
N ALA A 781 7.86 25.65 -5.93
CA ALA A 781 6.41 25.61 -6.12
C ALA A 781 5.67 25.59 -4.78
N SER A 782 6.22 24.90 -3.77
CA SER A 782 5.63 24.75 -2.44
C SER A 782 6.64 25.07 -1.34
N LEU A 783 6.24 25.92 -0.39
CA LEU A 783 7.00 26.26 0.81
C LEU A 783 6.13 26.08 2.06
N LEU A 784 6.59 25.25 3.00
CA LEU A 784 6.01 25.11 4.33
C LEU A 784 6.99 25.64 5.37
N VAL A 785 6.51 26.51 6.25
CA VAL A 785 7.30 27.09 7.34
C VAL A 785 6.57 26.92 8.66
N LYS A 786 7.21 26.33 9.66
CA LYS A 786 6.62 26.08 10.99
C LYS A 786 7.53 26.53 12.14
N GLU A 787 6.99 27.20 13.16
CA GLU A 787 7.71 27.54 14.43
C GLU A 787 9.03 28.35 14.27
N MET A 788 9.15 29.17 13.21
CA MET A 788 10.29 30.05 12.92
C MET A 788 10.06 31.47 13.45
N GLU A 789 11.11 32.25 13.76
CA GLU A 789 10.93 33.68 14.06
C GLU A 789 10.66 34.50 12.78
N PHE A 790 9.84 35.54 12.90
CA PHE A 790 9.42 36.37 11.76
C PHE A 790 10.56 37.11 11.05
N SER A 791 11.64 37.46 11.76
CA SER A 791 12.85 38.08 11.19
C SER A 791 13.37 37.33 9.96
N TRP A 792 13.24 36.00 9.98
CA TRP A 792 13.59 35.10 8.86
C TRP A 792 12.86 35.42 7.57
N PHE A 793 11.60 35.83 7.65
CA PHE A 793 10.75 36.09 6.50
C PHE A 793 10.95 37.49 5.90
N GLN A 794 11.89 38.29 6.43
CA GLN A 794 12.13 39.67 6.00
C GLN A 794 12.72 39.80 4.57
N LEU A 795 12.91 41.06 4.16
CA LEU A 795 12.55 41.64 2.86
C LEU A 795 13.18 41.06 1.57
N THR A 796 14.08 40.11 1.69
CA THR A 796 15.00 39.78 0.62
C THR A 796 14.84 38.32 0.15
N PHE A 797 14.24 37.42 0.95
CA PHE A 797 13.94 36.03 0.59
C PHE A 797 12.72 35.92 -0.36
N THR A 798 11.65 36.64 -0.03
CA THR A 798 10.33 36.52 -0.69
C THR A 798 10.26 37.22 -2.05
N SER A 799 11.07 38.26 -2.29
CA SER A 799 11.13 38.97 -3.58
C SER A 799 11.65 38.11 -4.74
N ARG A 800 12.14 36.90 -4.46
CA ARG A 800 12.79 36.00 -5.43
C ARG A 800 12.07 34.66 -5.63
N LEU A 801 10.84 34.53 -5.13
CA LEU A 801 10.00 33.32 -5.21
C LEU A 801 8.94 33.42 -6.32
N SER A 802 9.35 33.72 -7.56
CA SER A 802 8.44 34.01 -8.68
C SER A 802 7.56 32.83 -9.13
N SER A 803 7.98 31.60 -8.83
CA SER A 803 7.27 30.36 -9.21
C SER A 803 6.41 29.76 -8.09
N LEU A 804 6.38 30.38 -6.91
CA LEU A 804 5.70 29.82 -5.74
C LEU A 804 4.18 29.80 -5.94
N LYS A 805 3.61 28.60 -5.86
CA LYS A 805 2.17 28.34 -5.99
C LYS A 805 1.50 28.06 -4.66
N LYS A 806 2.27 27.65 -3.66
CA LYS A 806 1.76 27.23 -2.36
C LYS A 806 2.70 27.73 -1.26
N LEU A 807 2.16 28.53 -0.36
CA LEU A 807 2.81 28.95 0.87
C LEU A 807 1.93 28.56 2.05
N ILE A 808 2.51 27.82 2.99
CA ILE A 808 1.89 27.45 4.26
C ILE A 808 2.77 27.94 5.41
N LEU A 809 2.18 28.68 6.34
CA LEU A 809 2.84 29.23 7.53
C LEU A 809 2.12 28.74 8.80
N PHE A 810 2.86 28.14 9.73
CA PHE A 810 2.37 27.63 11.01
C PHE A 810 3.20 28.17 12.20
N ASP A 811 2.52 28.73 13.19
CA ASP A 811 3.03 29.18 14.49
C ASP A 811 4.35 29.98 14.45
N LEU A 812 4.42 31.04 13.63
CA LEU A 812 5.62 31.86 13.55
C LEU A 812 5.84 32.69 14.84
N LYS A 813 7.05 32.60 15.41
CA LYS A 813 7.47 33.31 16.63
C LYS A 813 7.64 34.81 16.33
N ASP A 814 7.08 35.64 17.21
CA ASP A 814 7.13 37.12 17.16
C ASP A 814 6.60 37.75 15.86
N PHE A 815 5.77 36.98 15.15
CA PHE A 815 5.06 37.39 13.95
C PHE A 815 3.84 38.23 14.33
N GLU A 816 4.04 39.50 14.71
CA GLU A 816 2.93 40.38 15.10
C GLU A 816 2.25 41.06 13.91
N PHE A 817 2.95 41.27 12.80
CA PHE A 817 2.42 41.99 11.65
C PHE A 817 2.98 41.46 10.34
N PHE A 818 2.12 41.27 9.35
CA PHE A 818 2.53 40.89 8.00
C PHE A 818 2.48 42.08 7.07
N HIS A 819 3.62 42.75 6.82
CA HIS A 819 3.71 43.85 5.84
C HIS A 819 4.25 43.33 4.51
N ASN A 820 3.39 43.20 3.51
CA ASN A 820 3.78 42.76 2.18
C ASN A 820 3.97 43.97 1.23
N THR A 821 5.20 44.18 0.81
CA THR A 821 5.57 45.18 -0.20
C THR A 821 5.79 44.62 -1.60
N TRP A 822 5.54 43.32 -1.86
CA TRP A 822 5.87 42.64 -3.13
C TRP A 822 4.74 41.79 -3.74
N GLU A 823 4.92 41.48 -5.03
CA GLU A 823 4.08 40.64 -5.89
C GLU A 823 4.09 39.15 -5.47
N PHE A 824 3.52 38.81 -4.32
CA PHE A 824 3.31 37.41 -3.94
C PHE A 824 2.15 36.82 -4.75
N ARG A 825 2.30 35.63 -5.36
CA ARG A 825 1.25 35.04 -6.22
C ARG A 825 0.36 34.00 -5.54
N ALA A 826 0.75 33.41 -4.41
CA ALA A 826 -0.08 32.44 -3.70
C ALA A 826 0.25 32.30 -2.20
N LEU A 827 -0.73 32.56 -1.34
CA LEU A 827 -0.73 32.22 0.10
C LEU A 827 -1.96 31.35 0.33
N GLU A 828 -1.77 30.11 0.81
CA GLU A 828 -2.87 29.14 0.91
C GLU A 828 -3.34 28.95 2.36
N HIS A 829 -2.42 28.91 3.33
CA HIS A 829 -2.75 28.65 4.73
C HIS A 829 -1.85 29.44 5.70
N LEU A 830 -2.46 29.96 6.77
CA LEU A 830 -1.83 30.77 7.80
C LEU A 830 -2.41 30.42 9.18
N GLU A 831 -1.57 29.94 10.08
CA GLU A 831 -1.88 29.74 11.49
C GLU A 831 -0.76 30.37 12.33
N CYS A 832 -1.04 31.39 13.14
CA CYS A 832 -0.03 32.15 13.90
C CYS A 832 -0.61 32.77 15.17
N GLU A 833 -0.17 32.34 16.35
CA GLU A 833 -0.77 32.78 17.62
C GLU A 833 -0.62 34.29 17.90
N LYS A 834 0.53 34.86 17.54
CA LYS A 834 0.90 36.25 17.88
C LYS A 834 0.48 37.31 16.84
N LEU A 835 -0.05 36.89 15.69
CA LEU A 835 -0.39 37.77 14.58
C LEU A 835 -1.49 38.77 14.94
N LYS A 836 -1.23 40.07 14.78
CA LYS A 836 -2.17 41.18 15.09
C LYS A 836 -2.80 41.79 13.86
N TYR A 837 -2.10 41.92 12.73
CA TYR A 837 -2.70 42.44 11.49
C TYR A 837 -1.91 42.02 10.26
N ILE A 838 -2.59 41.93 9.12
CA ILE A 838 -1.98 41.64 7.80
C ILE A 838 -2.19 42.86 6.92
N LYS A 839 -1.11 43.42 6.37
CA LYS A 839 -1.15 44.57 5.45
C LYS A 839 -0.40 44.27 4.16
N SER A 840 -1.08 44.22 3.02
CA SER A 840 -0.44 43.94 1.71
C SER A 840 -0.69 45.04 0.68
N ARG A 841 0.36 45.47 -0.04
CA ARG A 841 0.23 46.45 -1.14
C ARG A 841 -0.42 45.90 -2.41
N GLN A 842 -0.46 44.58 -2.57
CA GLN A 842 -1.17 43.86 -3.65
C GLN A 842 -1.72 42.55 -3.08
N ILE A 843 -2.95 42.16 -3.44
CA ILE A 843 -3.47 40.84 -3.05
C ILE A 843 -2.85 39.78 -3.99
N PRO A 844 -2.39 38.63 -3.47
CA PRO A 844 -1.93 37.54 -4.31
C PRO A 844 -3.01 37.07 -5.29
N ILE A 845 -2.62 36.54 -6.45
CA ILE A 845 -3.52 35.76 -7.31
C ILE A 845 -3.78 34.37 -6.67
N ALA A 846 -4.07 34.36 -5.37
CA ALA A 846 -4.41 33.17 -4.61
C ALA A 846 -5.90 32.87 -4.80
N LEU A 847 -6.23 31.68 -5.29
CA LEU A 847 -7.62 31.23 -5.39
C LEU A 847 -8.31 31.14 -4.02
N GLU A 848 -7.54 30.87 -2.96
CA GLU A 848 -8.02 30.55 -1.61
C GLU A 848 -7.02 30.98 -0.55
N LEU A 849 -7.51 31.58 0.54
CA LEU A 849 -6.75 31.94 1.74
C LEU A 849 -7.44 31.35 2.98
N VAL A 850 -6.70 30.55 3.74
CA VAL A 850 -7.13 30.00 5.04
C VAL A 850 -6.35 30.68 6.17
N ILE A 851 -7.06 31.23 7.14
CA ILE A 851 -6.53 31.78 8.38
C ILE A 851 -7.16 31.00 9.54
N GLU A 852 -6.35 30.34 10.34
CA GLU A 852 -6.81 29.48 11.43
C GLU A 852 -6.02 29.78 12.71
N ASP A 853 -6.64 29.64 13.88
CA ASP A 853 -5.95 29.72 15.18
C ASP A 853 -5.07 30.98 15.36
N CYS A 854 -5.54 32.14 14.89
CA CYS A 854 -4.87 33.43 15.06
C CYS A 854 -5.61 34.31 16.10
N PRO A 855 -5.47 34.04 17.41
CA PRO A 855 -6.31 34.62 18.44
C PRO A 855 -6.19 36.15 18.59
N ARG A 856 -5.06 36.72 18.18
CA ARG A 856 -4.74 38.17 18.31
C ARG A 856 -4.98 38.97 17.04
N LEU A 857 -5.38 38.33 15.94
CA LEU A 857 -5.50 39.00 14.65
C LEU A 857 -6.69 39.96 14.70
N LEU A 858 -6.45 41.25 14.47
CA LEU A 858 -7.42 42.34 14.55
C LEU A 858 -8.06 42.65 13.20
N TYR A 859 -7.28 42.76 12.12
CA TYR A 859 -7.81 43.11 10.79
C TYR A 859 -6.84 42.81 9.63
N LEU A 860 -7.36 42.86 8.39
CA LEU A 860 -6.61 42.77 7.13
C LEU A 860 -6.65 44.14 6.40
N GLU A 861 -5.53 44.65 5.90
CA GLU A 861 -5.47 45.93 5.16
C GLU A 861 -4.80 45.74 3.78
N PHE A 862 -5.53 46.00 2.70
CA PHE A 862 -5.01 45.87 1.34
C PHE A 862 -5.04 47.22 0.59
N ASP A 863 -3.99 47.55 -0.17
CA ASP A 863 -3.88 48.86 -0.85
C ASP A 863 -4.82 48.94 -2.09
N GLN A 864 -5.57 50.04 -2.17
CA GLN A 864 -6.79 50.19 -2.98
C GLN A 864 -6.55 50.43 -4.48
N ARG A 865 -5.30 50.71 -4.89
CA ARG A 865 -5.03 51.32 -6.21
C ARG A 865 -4.67 50.36 -7.33
N ARG A 866 -4.51 49.05 -7.08
CA ARG A 866 -4.17 48.05 -8.12
C ARG A 866 -4.80 46.66 -7.84
N SER A 867 -5.90 46.37 -8.54
CA SER A 867 -6.51 45.04 -8.81
C SER A 867 -6.62 44.03 -7.65
N LEU A 868 -7.79 44.01 -7.00
CA LEU A 868 -8.21 43.01 -5.99
C LEU A 868 -8.82 41.73 -6.61
N HIS A 869 -8.70 41.49 -7.92
CA HIS A 869 -9.44 40.44 -8.67
C HIS A 869 -8.93 38.99 -8.52
N GLY A 870 -8.00 38.72 -7.59
CA GLY A 870 -7.36 37.41 -7.44
C GLY A 870 -8.00 36.47 -6.42
N LEU A 871 -8.43 37.01 -5.27
CA LEU A 871 -8.89 36.24 -4.13
C LEU A 871 -10.36 35.86 -4.27
N ARG A 872 -10.65 34.57 -4.45
CA ARG A 872 -12.03 34.07 -4.60
C ARG A 872 -12.61 33.50 -3.32
N LYS A 873 -11.78 32.94 -2.44
CA LYS A 873 -12.22 32.26 -1.22
C LYS A 873 -11.41 32.72 0.00
N LEU A 874 -12.11 33.01 1.09
CA LEU A 874 -11.53 33.38 2.37
C LEU A 874 -12.13 32.53 3.50
N ILE A 875 -11.29 31.89 4.29
CA ILE A 875 -11.67 31.06 5.43
C ILE A 875 -10.98 31.61 6.67
N ILE A 876 -11.74 31.92 7.70
CA ILE A 876 -11.25 32.43 8.99
C ILE A 876 -11.82 31.54 10.09
N ASN A 877 -10.97 30.88 10.86
CA ASN A 877 -11.39 29.98 11.94
C ASN A 877 -10.64 30.30 13.24
N ARG A 878 -11.32 30.25 14.39
CA ARG A 878 -10.72 30.44 15.72
C ARG A 878 -9.90 31.74 15.88
N CYS A 879 -10.43 32.85 15.37
CA CYS A 879 -9.83 34.20 15.43
C CYS A 879 -10.77 35.19 16.18
N PRO A 880 -10.81 35.18 17.53
CA PRO A 880 -11.81 35.90 18.31
C PRO A 880 -11.60 37.42 18.38
N ALA A 881 -10.36 37.92 18.20
CA ALA A 881 -10.05 39.35 18.20
C ALA A 881 -10.25 40.03 16.83
N PHE A 882 -10.67 39.28 15.81
CA PHE A 882 -10.75 39.77 14.45
C PHE A 882 -11.99 40.62 14.22
N HIS A 883 -11.79 41.75 13.53
CA HIS A 883 -12.79 42.77 13.19
C HIS A 883 -12.75 43.10 11.70
N ILE A 884 -13.87 43.62 11.19
CA ILE A 884 -13.98 44.01 9.79
C ILE A 884 -13.18 45.29 9.55
N SER A 885 -12.16 45.22 8.71
CA SER A 885 -11.66 46.41 8.03
C SER A 885 -12.56 46.75 6.84
N ARG A 886 -12.48 47.99 6.32
CA ARG A 886 -13.16 48.43 5.08
C ARG A 886 -12.91 47.54 3.85
N MET A 887 -12.02 46.54 3.96
CA MET A 887 -11.60 45.58 2.96
C MET A 887 -12.74 44.71 2.41
N LEU A 888 -13.63 44.16 3.24
CA LEU A 888 -14.65 43.21 2.75
C LEU A 888 -15.50 43.85 1.66
N VAL A 889 -15.81 45.14 1.76
CA VAL A 889 -16.64 45.88 0.78
C VAL A 889 -15.98 46.02 -0.60
N GLU A 890 -14.66 45.84 -0.69
CA GLU A 890 -13.86 46.18 -1.88
C GLU A 890 -13.33 44.94 -2.64
N VAL A 891 -13.54 43.71 -2.15
CA VAL A 891 -13.03 42.45 -2.75
C VAL A 891 -14.17 41.60 -3.32
N GLU A 892 -14.05 41.14 -4.57
CA GLU A 892 -15.00 40.21 -5.23
C GLU A 892 -14.84 38.76 -4.72
N LEU A 893 -15.21 38.48 -3.47
CA LEU A 893 -15.20 37.13 -2.91
C LEU A 893 -16.36 36.31 -3.48
N GLU A 894 -16.07 35.07 -3.93
CA GLU A 894 -17.10 34.07 -4.23
C GLU A 894 -17.58 33.38 -2.93
N TYR A 895 -16.71 33.31 -1.92
CA TYR A 895 -16.93 32.53 -0.72
C TYR A 895 -16.22 33.09 0.53
N LEU A 896 -16.95 33.14 1.64
CA LEU A 896 -16.46 33.53 2.96
C LEU A 896 -16.93 32.52 4.02
N PHE A 897 -16.00 31.89 4.75
CA PHE A 897 -16.31 31.07 5.92
C PHE A 897 -15.66 31.66 7.16
N ILE A 898 -16.46 31.81 8.21
CA ILE A 898 -16.05 32.33 9.50
C ILE A 898 -16.56 31.35 10.55
N SER A 899 -15.70 30.88 11.44
CA SER A 899 -16.09 30.03 12.56
C SER A 899 -15.31 30.37 13.82
N GLU A 900 -15.96 30.30 14.98
CA GLU A 900 -15.35 30.57 16.28
C GLU A 900 -14.67 31.96 16.36
N CYS A 901 -15.30 32.97 15.75
CA CYS A 901 -14.81 34.35 15.67
C CYS A 901 -15.86 35.35 16.23
N PRO A 902 -16.13 35.38 17.54
CA PRO A 902 -17.24 36.11 18.14
C PRO A 902 -17.24 37.63 17.91
N GLY A 903 -16.06 38.26 17.76
CA GLY A 903 -15.95 39.68 17.44
C GLY A 903 -16.50 39.99 16.04
N LEU A 904 -16.07 39.20 15.05
CA LEU A 904 -16.48 39.31 13.65
C LEU A 904 -17.95 38.93 13.44
N GLU A 905 -18.41 37.87 14.11
CA GLU A 905 -19.81 37.41 14.04
C GLU A 905 -20.77 38.51 14.52
N ARG A 906 -20.51 39.14 15.66
CA ARG A 906 -21.32 40.26 16.19
C ARG A 906 -21.32 41.48 15.26
N GLU A 907 -20.18 41.78 14.64
CA GLU A 907 -20.05 42.93 13.76
C GLU A 907 -20.82 42.74 12.43
N LEU A 908 -20.81 41.52 11.90
CA LEU A 908 -21.60 41.12 10.73
C LEU A 908 -23.10 41.04 11.03
N GLU A 909 -23.48 40.65 12.25
CA GLU A 909 -24.88 40.73 12.71
C GLU A 909 -25.38 42.19 12.77
N MET A 910 -24.55 43.13 13.22
CA MET A 910 -24.93 44.54 13.30
C MET A 910 -24.90 45.26 11.94
N ASN A 911 -24.02 44.86 11.02
CA ASN A 911 -23.81 45.51 9.72
C ASN A 911 -23.78 44.51 8.54
N PRO A 912 -24.91 43.84 8.22
CA PRO A 912 -24.96 42.83 7.16
C PRO A 912 -24.66 43.36 5.75
N SER A 913 -24.77 44.67 5.53
CA SER A 913 -24.41 45.32 4.25
C SER A 913 -22.92 45.19 3.90
N LEU A 914 -22.05 44.84 4.85
CA LEU A 914 -20.61 44.67 4.62
C LEU A 914 -20.29 43.43 3.79
N ILE A 915 -21.17 42.43 3.78
CA ILE A 915 -21.00 41.15 3.08
C ILE A 915 -22.05 40.93 1.99
N SER A 916 -22.91 41.90 1.72
CA SER A 916 -24.06 41.74 0.79
C SER A 916 -23.66 41.49 -0.66
N HIS A 917 -22.40 41.74 -1.02
CA HIS A 917 -21.83 41.49 -2.35
C HIS A 917 -21.17 40.10 -2.45
N VAL A 918 -20.97 39.39 -1.34
CA VAL A 918 -20.39 38.04 -1.30
C VAL A 918 -21.51 37.02 -1.53
N PRO A 919 -21.48 36.20 -2.60
CA PRO A 919 -22.55 35.27 -2.92
C PRO A 919 -22.82 34.22 -1.84
N CYS A 920 -21.79 33.87 -1.06
CA CYS A 920 -21.84 32.78 -0.10
C CYS A 920 -21.03 33.09 1.16
N VAL A 921 -21.72 33.22 2.30
CA VAL A 921 -21.13 33.49 3.62
C VAL A 921 -21.61 32.45 4.64
N ILE A 922 -20.69 31.90 5.43
CA ILE A 922 -20.98 31.01 6.57
C ILE A 922 -20.41 31.64 7.86
N LEU A 923 -21.22 31.68 8.93
CA LEU A 923 -20.86 32.20 10.25
C LEU A 923 -21.13 31.12 11.32
N GLY A 924 -20.08 30.61 11.98
CA GLY A 924 -20.15 29.64 13.07
C GLY A 924 -20.97 28.38 12.77
N ASN A 925 -21.54 27.79 13.83
CA ASN A 925 -22.45 26.63 13.76
C ASN A 925 -23.93 27.03 13.48
N GLN A 926 -24.23 28.32 13.29
CA GLN A 926 -25.58 28.80 12.99
C GLN A 926 -25.61 29.58 11.67
N LYS A 927 -26.29 29.00 10.67
CA LYS A 927 -26.58 29.64 9.38
C LYS A 927 -27.31 30.97 9.54
N LEU A 928 -26.60 32.09 9.57
CA LEU A 928 -27.11 33.38 9.10
C LEU A 928 -26.76 33.51 7.61
N VAL A 929 -27.65 33.01 6.75
CA VAL A 929 -27.49 33.08 5.29
C VAL A 929 -28.30 34.27 4.76
N GLN A 930 -27.62 35.38 4.46
CA GLN A 930 -28.07 36.27 3.38
C GLN A 930 -27.58 35.68 2.06
N ALA A 931 -28.34 34.75 1.48
CA ALA A 931 -28.15 34.34 0.09
C ALA A 931 -29.04 35.21 -0.79
N THR A 932 -28.54 36.37 -1.22
CA THR A 932 -29.22 37.16 -2.25
C THR A 932 -29.00 36.59 -3.66
N THR A 933 -28.17 35.54 -3.84
CA THR A 933 -28.12 34.79 -5.10
C THR A 933 -27.89 33.29 -4.88
N ASN A 934 -28.59 32.46 -5.66
CA ASN A 934 -28.62 31.00 -5.66
C ASN A 934 -27.27 30.32 -6.04
N ARG A 935 -26.19 30.53 -5.27
CA ARG A 935 -24.95 29.76 -5.42
C ARG A 935 -24.57 29.07 -4.10
N LYS A 936 -24.51 27.73 -4.13
CA LYS A 936 -24.13 26.88 -2.99
C LYS A 936 -22.66 27.06 -2.64
N VAL A 937 -22.38 27.10 -1.33
CA VAL A 937 -21.08 26.83 -0.67
C VAL A 937 -20.37 25.66 -1.38
N PRO A 938 -19.11 25.78 -1.84
CA PRO A 938 -18.29 24.65 -2.29
C PRO A 938 -17.65 23.96 -1.08
N PRO A 939 -18.02 22.71 -0.74
CA PRO A 939 -17.58 22.08 0.51
C PRO A 939 -16.09 21.59 0.64
N ARG A 940 -15.19 21.80 -0.37
CA ARG A 940 -13.71 21.59 -0.35
C ARG A 940 -12.98 22.30 0.80
N ILE A 941 -13.71 23.18 1.47
CA ILE A 941 -13.28 24.11 2.51
C ILE A 941 -13.44 23.52 3.90
N LEU A 942 -14.47 22.69 4.11
CA LEU A 942 -14.72 21.99 5.36
C LEU A 942 -13.83 20.74 5.49
N THR A 943 -13.47 20.10 4.37
CA THR A 943 -12.51 18.98 4.30
C THR A 943 -11.07 19.39 4.62
N ARG A 944 -10.68 20.65 4.36
CA ARG A 944 -9.32 21.15 4.62
C ARG A 944 -9.05 21.52 6.08
N LEU A 945 -10.08 21.93 6.82
CA LEU A 945 -9.98 22.08 8.27
C LEU A 945 -9.57 20.74 8.92
N GLY A 946 -10.12 19.62 8.46
CA GLY A 946 -9.69 18.28 8.88
C GLY A 946 -8.26 17.90 8.47
N SER A 947 -7.77 18.35 7.31
CA SER A 947 -6.39 18.06 6.85
C SER A 947 -5.29 18.82 7.60
N VAL A 948 -5.63 19.96 8.24
CA VAL A 948 -4.72 20.72 9.10
C VAL A 948 -4.58 20.05 10.46
N PHE A 949 -5.64 19.40 10.96
CA PHE A 949 -5.59 18.59 12.17
C PHE A 949 -4.74 17.31 12.06
N ALA A 950 -4.49 16.80 10.85
CA ALA A 950 -3.60 15.65 10.64
C ALA A 950 -2.10 16.03 10.55
N TYR A 951 -1.77 17.33 10.51
CA TYR A 951 -0.41 17.88 10.52
C TYR A 951 0.05 18.36 11.92
N ARG A 952 -0.86 18.35 12.91
CA ARG A 952 -0.54 18.34 14.35
C ARG A 952 -0.25 16.90 14.77
#